data_AF-A0ABD3QUS9-F1
#
_entry.id   AF-A0ABD3QUS9-F1
#
_cell.length_a   1.000
_cell.length_b   1.000
_cell.length_c   1.000
_cell.angle_alpha   90.00
_cell.angle_beta   90.00
_cell.angle_gamma   90.00
#
_symmetry.space_group_name_H-M   'P 1'
#
loop_
_entity.id
_entity.type
_entity.pdbx_description
1 polymer ?
#
loop_
_entity_poly.entity_id
_entity_poly.type
_entity_poly.pdbx_seq_one_letter_code
_entity_poly.pdbx_strand_id
1 'polypeptide(L)'
;MKLTKPKGSTADLREIEYISALHQTGPALRKDGSIRANDISLFLMSRYGIVASPEEVSNSISKGFGGGGISESDGDTMDLTEVVAMLMIPSLVSAQQRRKNKQSAPDDDCHDNGHVADRGSNIVDDFDINSGRSSDTQDADELIRVHKTVTTTGPPRKTTTEDDRNLFQYVLQMILADAIHTTSDSQPPPLKVDLIRSIFLFYGEKEVASDSDLLQRMVDLASNAGENFECRRTFRSTKKTERGLPIRRSVEDVERHLEPDDEEGEKEGIVNEVLKKNTFPAIDYAVDTFRSKTYVILIWFTWVLFYVNFIGVSGGTNPEVADLQCGNYEITNAKGFWCGVGQGVINWLKVMFKLVVLGSIFVIGASVGHSTNPHNPLLVVISMGFVVLYTFVPLTQEFEVLPSQDGSSYELSTYKSSDELNIFLVSAQFSVGVMLLLFCLQNILDRSIPVKFLEKYKGLQQVLASGSLFMERNMKQAATFKVNRMIRNALEIHDAAAQETSALGKESAYGRALLTYSKIADATEEIGGYWWMWNGLRTGRLFEEEGIWLSNRVMQGNLGQLFLCLVLIPIIIMMSEEVHGFYELMNSLFEFPLPAMWRIYVPLSVAFLFAEINSLGLVSVYIPSTIRTTLKFRYGSIGSLHDDDFQKMRTQMEQASFIFGSMFWGCFLSNVLVLFVTFSVVSIFCLPSFLPNFLKLVSSIIGLGITIAIKQLFLLLVRSKFSGATFYRASPAVANCVSVLLEAWNLGISVFFVFIRMVTLVITAFIYVARVDIPFLSDSADEVGGVSVTVRLCVLTPCKPVTDIYAPIATSTRKMIIDKWPFVFRKDMLQHEAHRHPYLERIGVMYMMKLRYGDRFGSEAGTSWRLLFVYALFHGFASTGVIRGEDDLIPEMKSTAKSSYSVKHLSRLSSNGENDDVETLKEEIKRLKSEVDHLTSCLAEAKTEGNF
;
A
#
# COMPACT_ATOMS: atom_id res chain seq x y z
N MET A 1 -0.78 -16.05 -7.95
CA MET A 1 0.66 -15.90 -7.66
C MET A 1 0.86 -15.59 -6.18
N LYS A 2 1.76 -16.31 -5.50
CA LYS A 2 2.15 -16.02 -4.11
C LYS A 2 3.08 -14.80 -4.08
N LEU A 3 3.03 -14.02 -3.00
CA LEU A 3 3.94 -12.91 -2.75
C LEU A 3 4.97 -13.39 -1.71
N THR A 4 6.25 -13.17 -1.96
CA THR A 4 7.28 -13.38 -0.93
C THR A 4 7.45 -12.08 -0.16
N LYS A 5 7.41 -12.16 1.16
CA LYS A 5 7.64 -11.05 2.08
C LYS A 5 8.89 -11.35 2.91
N PRO A 6 9.82 -10.39 3.08
CA PRO A 6 10.93 -10.56 4.02
C PRO A 6 10.39 -10.78 5.43
N LYS A 7 11.02 -11.65 6.21
CA LYS A 7 10.64 -11.91 7.60
C LYS A 7 11.51 -11.07 8.54
N GLY A 8 10.98 -10.77 9.73
CA GLY A 8 11.75 -10.12 10.78
C GLY A 8 12.05 -8.64 10.51
N SER A 9 13.16 -8.16 11.04
CA SER A 9 13.53 -6.75 11.02
C SER A 9 13.86 -6.22 9.61
N THR A 10 14.22 -7.07 8.65
CA THR A 10 14.44 -6.63 7.26
C THR A 10 13.17 -6.09 6.63
N ALA A 11 12.02 -6.73 6.87
CA ALA A 11 10.74 -6.17 6.40
C ALA A 11 10.39 -4.86 7.09
N ASP A 12 10.71 -4.74 8.39
CA ASP A 12 10.44 -3.50 9.11
C ASP A 12 11.36 -2.36 8.61
N LEU A 13 12.64 -2.64 8.33
CA LEU A 13 13.57 -1.68 7.72
C LEU A 13 13.08 -1.21 6.34
N ARG A 14 12.68 -2.14 5.45
CA ARG A 14 12.13 -1.78 4.14
C ARG A 14 10.88 -0.92 4.23
N GLU A 15 10.03 -1.17 5.21
CA GLU A 15 8.83 -0.36 5.44
C GLU A 15 9.19 1.06 5.91
N ILE A 16 10.21 1.21 6.76
CA ILE A 16 10.72 2.51 7.21
C ILE A 16 11.39 3.29 6.07
N GLU A 17 12.21 2.64 5.24
CA GLU A 17 12.77 3.24 4.01
C GLU A 17 11.65 3.75 3.08
N TYR A 18 10.61 2.94 2.88
CA TYR A 18 9.44 3.33 2.09
C TYR A 18 8.73 4.55 2.67
N ILE A 19 8.57 4.63 3.99
CA ILE A 19 7.93 5.78 4.65
C ILE A 19 8.74 7.04 4.51
N SER A 20 10.05 6.95 4.71
CA SER A 20 10.91 8.10 4.48
C SER A 20 10.78 8.57 3.04
N ALA A 21 10.85 7.66 2.07
CA ALA A 21 10.68 8.01 0.65
C ALA A 21 9.32 8.67 0.33
N LEU A 22 8.23 8.26 1.01
CA LEU A 22 6.93 8.92 0.90
C LEU A 22 6.90 10.31 1.56
N HIS A 23 7.63 10.49 2.66
CA HIS A 23 7.63 11.70 3.46
C HIS A 23 8.49 12.81 2.84
N GLN A 24 9.59 12.46 2.19
CA GLN A 24 10.47 13.43 1.54
C GLN A 24 9.70 14.28 0.52
N THR A 25 10.13 15.51 0.27
CA THR A 25 9.63 16.38 -0.80
C THR A 25 10.80 16.85 -1.67
N GLY A 26 10.48 17.27 -2.90
CA GLY A 26 11.48 17.78 -3.86
C GLY A 26 11.59 16.96 -5.14
N PRO A 27 12.37 17.46 -6.12
CA PRO A 27 12.50 16.88 -7.45
C PRO A 27 13.35 15.61 -7.51
N ALA A 28 14.14 15.32 -6.46
CA ALA A 28 14.90 14.08 -6.31
C ALA A 28 14.73 13.51 -4.90
N LEU A 29 14.65 12.18 -4.79
CA LEU A 29 14.73 11.46 -3.52
C LEU A 29 16.15 11.56 -2.98
N ARG A 30 16.27 11.82 -1.68
CA ARG A 30 17.52 11.70 -0.96
C ARG A 30 17.71 10.24 -0.58
N LYS A 31 18.75 9.62 -1.13
CA LYS A 31 19.03 8.18 -1.00
C LYS A 31 19.38 7.74 0.41
N ASP A 32 19.68 8.69 1.29
CA ASP A 32 19.95 8.48 2.71
C ASP A 32 18.65 8.41 3.56
N GLY A 33 17.48 8.61 2.97
CA GLY A 33 16.24 8.57 3.76
C GLY A 33 16.09 9.74 4.73
N SER A 34 16.87 10.81 4.56
CA SER A 34 16.76 12.01 5.40
C SER A 34 15.45 12.76 5.13
N ILE A 35 14.81 13.30 6.17
CA ILE A 35 13.59 14.12 6.12
C ILE A 35 13.95 15.54 6.56
N ARG A 36 13.78 16.53 5.69
CA ARG A 36 14.08 17.94 5.99
C ARG A 36 12.91 18.63 6.67
N ALA A 37 13.18 19.73 7.36
CA ALA A 37 12.14 20.59 7.92
C ALA A 37 11.09 21.06 6.88
N ASN A 38 11.51 21.31 5.63
CA ASN A 38 10.58 21.63 4.54
C ASN A 38 9.58 20.50 4.23
N ASP A 39 10.01 19.24 4.33
CA ASP A 39 9.13 18.10 4.09
C ASP A 39 8.05 18.00 5.16
N ILE A 40 8.45 18.19 6.42
CA ILE A 40 7.55 18.20 7.58
C ILE A 40 6.57 19.37 7.49
N SER A 41 7.03 20.56 7.12
CA SER A 41 6.17 21.72 6.87
C SER A 41 5.12 21.43 5.80
N LEU A 42 5.53 20.92 4.64
CA LEU A 42 4.61 20.56 3.55
C LEU A 42 3.67 19.43 3.93
N PHE A 43 4.15 18.44 4.68
CA PHE A 43 3.32 17.36 5.22
C PHE A 43 2.24 17.91 6.17
N LEU A 44 2.62 18.76 7.14
CA LEU A 44 1.69 19.40 8.08
C LEU A 44 0.64 20.26 7.36
N MET A 45 1.05 21.01 6.33
CA MET A 45 0.16 21.82 5.52
C MET A 45 -0.80 20.95 4.69
N SER A 46 -0.28 19.96 3.96
CA SER A 46 -1.08 19.08 3.10
C SER A 46 -2.06 18.25 3.90
N ARG A 47 -1.62 17.71 5.04
CA ARG A 47 -2.39 16.75 5.84
C ARG A 47 -3.33 17.41 6.83
N TYR A 48 -2.82 18.36 7.60
CA TYR A 48 -3.54 18.95 8.74
C TYR A 48 -3.98 20.40 8.48
N GLY A 49 -3.63 20.98 7.33
CA GLY A 49 -3.88 22.40 7.04
C GLY A 49 -3.09 23.33 7.95
N ILE A 50 -2.04 22.83 8.60
CA ILE A 50 -1.20 23.58 9.54
C ILE A 50 -0.08 24.23 8.74
N VAL A 51 -0.04 25.57 8.73
CA VAL A 51 1.06 26.31 8.10
C VAL A 51 2.13 26.55 9.15
N ALA A 52 3.23 25.80 9.08
CA ALA A 52 4.42 26.02 9.90
C ALA A 52 5.60 26.33 8.97
N SER A 53 6.39 27.35 9.28
CA SER A 53 7.55 27.68 8.45
C SER A 53 8.64 26.59 8.58
N PRO A 54 9.47 26.35 7.56
CA PRO A 54 10.59 25.40 7.69
C PRO A 54 11.53 25.73 8.86
N GLU A 55 11.74 27.01 9.17
CA GLU A 55 12.54 27.46 10.32
C GLU A 55 11.87 27.13 11.65
N GLU A 56 10.56 27.34 11.77
CA GLU A 56 9.79 26.97 12.97
C GLU A 56 9.81 25.45 13.18
N VAL A 57 9.61 24.68 12.10
CA VAL A 57 9.70 23.23 12.13
C VAL A 57 11.10 22.77 12.51
N SER A 58 12.14 23.38 11.95
CA SER A 58 13.53 23.11 12.32
C SER A 58 13.76 23.34 13.82
N ASN A 59 13.44 24.54 14.30
CA ASN A 59 13.71 24.95 15.67
C ASN A 59 12.88 24.18 16.71
N SER A 60 11.63 23.85 16.38
CA SER A 60 10.71 23.19 17.31
C SER A 60 10.71 21.66 17.16
N ILE A 61 10.61 21.14 15.94
CA ILE A 61 10.46 19.70 15.68
C ILE A 61 11.83 19.06 15.47
N SER A 62 12.59 19.50 14.46
CA SER A 62 13.85 18.84 14.10
C SER A 62 14.86 18.88 15.25
N LYS A 63 15.06 20.03 15.89
CA LYS A 63 15.95 20.16 17.05
C LYS A 63 15.50 19.31 18.25
N GLY A 64 14.18 19.27 18.48
CA GLY A 64 13.61 18.52 19.60
C GLY A 64 13.72 17.01 19.43
N PHE A 65 13.66 16.49 18.19
CA PHE A 65 13.65 15.06 17.91
C PHE A 65 14.90 14.50 17.21
N GLY A 66 15.79 15.36 16.73
CA GLY A 66 17.07 14.99 16.12
C GLY A 66 18.27 15.02 17.07
N GLY A 67 18.03 15.08 18.38
CA GLY A 67 19.10 14.96 19.38
C GLY A 67 20.02 16.17 19.53
N GLY A 68 19.69 17.30 18.89
CA GLY A 68 20.10 18.67 19.23
C GLY A 68 21.58 19.07 19.06
N GLY A 69 22.46 18.16 18.63
CA GLY A 69 23.90 18.44 18.50
C GLY A 69 24.42 18.81 17.10
N ILE A 70 23.59 18.70 16.06
CA ILE A 70 24.08 18.83 14.68
C ILE A 70 24.44 20.29 14.41
N SER A 71 25.71 20.53 14.08
CA SER A 71 26.22 21.83 13.64
C SER A 71 25.27 22.49 12.62
N GLU A 72 25.08 23.81 12.69
CA GLU A 72 24.28 24.57 11.71
C GLU A 72 24.65 24.26 10.24
N SER A 73 25.84 23.70 10.01
CA SER A 73 26.35 23.29 8.70
C SER A 73 25.77 21.99 8.12
N ASP A 74 25.35 21.01 8.93
CA ASP A 74 24.89 19.71 8.43
C ASP A 74 23.39 19.68 8.08
N GLY A 75 22.68 20.77 8.41
CA GLY A 75 21.30 21.04 8.00
C GLY A 75 20.26 20.28 8.81
N ASP A 76 19.06 20.88 8.90
CA ASP A 76 17.92 20.38 9.67
C ASP A 76 17.26 19.16 9.01
N THR A 77 17.98 18.04 9.00
CA THR A 77 17.53 16.75 8.50
C THR A 77 17.36 15.76 9.63
N MET A 78 16.24 15.05 9.62
CA MET A 78 16.05 13.87 10.44
C MET A 78 16.41 12.60 9.66
N ASP A 79 17.17 11.70 10.28
CA ASP A 79 17.53 10.42 9.67
C ASP A 79 16.47 9.32 9.91
N LEU A 80 16.74 8.10 9.43
CA LEU A 80 15.84 6.96 9.64
C LEU A 80 15.78 6.51 11.11
N THR A 81 16.85 6.70 11.88
CA THR A 81 16.92 6.26 13.28
C THR A 81 16.04 7.14 14.18
N GLU A 82 16.03 8.44 13.93
CA GLU A 82 15.14 9.42 14.54
C GLU A 82 13.67 9.13 14.22
N VAL A 83 13.36 8.75 12.98
CA VAL A 83 12.00 8.33 12.59
C VAL A 83 11.55 7.11 13.39
N VAL A 84 12.40 6.10 13.54
CA VAL A 84 12.10 4.92 14.37
C VAL A 84 11.93 5.35 15.84
N ALA A 85 12.81 6.20 16.36
CA ALA A 85 12.75 6.69 17.73
C ALA A 85 11.41 7.39 18.02
N MET A 86 10.93 8.23 17.10
CA MET A 86 9.61 8.85 17.18
C MET A 86 8.48 7.83 17.25
N LEU A 87 8.51 6.82 16.38
CA LEU A 87 7.49 5.78 16.33
C LEU A 87 7.41 5.01 17.65
N MET A 88 8.52 4.85 18.37
CA MET A 88 8.55 4.14 19.65
C MET A 88 7.97 4.91 20.84
N ILE A 89 7.87 6.25 20.75
CA ILE A 89 7.48 7.12 21.87
C ILE A 89 6.18 6.65 22.58
N PRO A 90 5.04 6.48 21.89
CA PRO A 90 3.80 6.10 22.57
C PRO A 90 3.88 4.75 23.28
N SER A 91 4.65 3.80 22.73
CA SER A 91 4.81 2.46 23.32
C SER A 91 5.62 2.54 24.62
N LEU A 92 6.69 3.32 24.64
CA LEU A 92 7.52 3.55 25.83
C LEU A 92 6.75 4.29 26.94
N VAL A 93 6.01 5.35 26.57
CA VAL A 93 5.17 6.10 27.52
C VAL A 93 4.09 5.20 28.13
N SER A 94 3.44 4.38 27.32
CA SER A 94 2.43 3.43 27.78
C SER A 94 3.01 2.39 28.75
N ALA A 95 4.21 1.89 28.48
CA ALA A 95 4.91 0.96 29.37
C ALA A 95 5.25 1.61 30.72
N GLN A 96 5.71 2.87 30.71
CA GLN A 96 6.01 3.61 31.93
C GLN A 96 4.76 3.87 32.79
N GLN A 97 3.64 4.26 32.17
CA GLN A 97 2.37 4.47 32.89
C GLN A 97 1.89 3.19 33.57
N ARG A 98 2.01 2.03 32.90
CA ARG A 98 1.67 0.73 33.51
C ARG A 98 2.55 0.42 34.73
N ARG A 99 3.83 0.81 34.72
CA ARG A 99 4.72 0.64 35.89
C ARG A 99 4.26 1.52 37.06
N LYS A 100 3.98 2.80 36.81
CA LYS A 100 3.47 3.71 37.85
C LYS A 100 2.18 3.18 38.47
N ASN A 101 1.24 2.72 37.64
CA ASN A 101 -0.03 2.16 38.12
C ASN A 101 0.16 0.88 38.96
N LYS A 102 1.16 0.06 38.66
CA LYS A 102 1.49 -1.13 39.47
C LYS A 102 2.16 -0.76 40.80
N GLN A 103 3.03 0.24 40.80
CA GLN A 103 3.67 0.73 42.03
C GLN A 103 2.69 1.48 42.95
N SER A 104 1.67 2.12 42.36
CA SER A 104 0.63 2.83 43.12
C SER A 104 -0.55 1.95 43.51
N ALA A 105 -0.65 0.72 42.98
CA ALA A 105 -1.61 -0.23 43.51
C ALA A 105 -1.10 -0.57 44.91
N PRO A 106 -1.84 -0.20 45.98
CA PRO A 106 -1.45 -0.58 47.32
C PRO A 106 -1.26 -2.10 47.29
N ASP A 107 -0.14 -2.57 47.84
CA ASP A 107 0.00 -3.96 48.23
C ASP A 107 -1.16 -4.21 49.21
N ASP A 108 -2.30 -4.64 48.68
CA ASP A 108 -3.37 -5.22 49.48
C ASP A 108 -2.74 -6.49 50.05
N ASP A 109 -2.14 -6.31 51.23
CA ASP A 109 -1.71 -7.35 52.14
C ASP A 109 -2.88 -8.32 52.27
N CYS A 110 -2.89 -9.32 51.41
CA CYS A 110 -3.70 -10.51 51.57
C CYS A 110 -3.13 -11.19 52.80
N HIS A 111 -3.64 -10.78 53.96
CA HIS A 111 -3.60 -11.58 55.16
C HIS A 111 -4.13 -12.97 54.78
N ASP A 112 -3.18 -13.88 54.72
CA ASP A 112 -3.33 -15.32 54.67
C ASP A 112 -4.15 -15.78 55.88
N ASN A 113 -5.46 -15.71 55.77
CA ASN A 113 -6.37 -16.43 56.64
C ASN A 113 -6.76 -17.71 55.93
N GLY A 114 -5.96 -18.73 56.17
CA GLY A 114 -6.27 -20.10 55.82
C GLY A 114 -7.65 -20.49 56.34
N HIS A 115 -8.58 -20.74 55.41
CA HIS A 115 -9.67 -21.67 55.63
C HIS A 115 -9.87 -22.50 54.38
N VAL A 116 -9.31 -23.70 54.43
CA VAL A 116 -9.74 -24.85 53.65
C VAL A 116 -11.21 -25.09 53.98
N ALA A 117 -12.10 -24.80 53.05
CA ALA A 117 -13.47 -25.28 53.07
C ALA A 117 -13.93 -25.59 51.64
N ASP A 118 -13.82 -26.89 51.37
CA ASP A 118 -14.60 -27.67 50.42
C ASP A 118 -16.03 -27.13 50.22
N ARG A 119 -16.39 -26.76 48.99
CA ARG A 119 -17.79 -26.64 48.55
C ARG A 119 -17.89 -26.65 47.03
N GLY A 120 -18.30 -27.80 46.51
CA GLY A 120 -18.88 -27.90 45.18
C GLY A 120 -20.21 -27.17 45.09
N SER A 121 -20.52 -26.65 43.90
CA SER A 121 -21.79 -26.83 43.18
C SER A 121 -21.85 -25.88 41.98
N ASN A 122 -22.12 -26.48 40.82
CA ASN A 122 -23.06 -26.07 39.78
C ASN A 122 -23.36 -24.57 39.61
N ILE A 123 -23.03 -24.03 38.43
CA ILE A 123 -23.92 -23.17 37.63
C ILE A 123 -23.50 -23.28 36.15
N VAL A 124 -24.42 -23.86 35.39
CA VAL A 124 -24.82 -23.66 33.98
C VAL A 124 -23.94 -22.77 33.10
N ASP A 125 -23.42 -23.33 32.02
CA ASP A 125 -23.22 -22.64 30.74
C ASP A 125 -23.86 -23.46 29.62
N ASP A 126 -25.04 -23.01 29.19
CA ASP A 126 -25.62 -23.29 27.88
C ASP A 126 -24.95 -22.37 26.85
N PHE A 127 -24.32 -22.92 25.81
CA PHE A 127 -24.47 -22.51 24.40
C PHE A 127 -23.58 -23.37 23.49
N ASP A 128 -24.06 -24.57 23.15
CA ASP A 128 -23.56 -25.36 22.03
C ASP A 128 -24.40 -25.04 20.78
N ILE A 129 -23.78 -24.44 19.74
CA ILE A 129 -24.32 -24.47 18.38
C ILE A 129 -23.54 -25.51 17.59
N ASN A 130 -24.15 -26.69 17.51
CA ASN A 130 -23.86 -27.71 16.51
C ASN A 130 -24.48 -27.30 15.16
N SER A 131 -23.66 -27.21 14.12
CA SER A 131 -24.04 -27.49 12.73
C SER A 131 -22.74 -27.73 11.96
N GLY A 132 -22.55 -28.76 11.15
CA GLY A 132 -23.36 -29.89 10.76
C GLY A 132 -22.41 -30.84 10.03
N ARG A 133 -22.54 -32.12 10.34
CA ARG A 133 -21.80 -33.24 9.78
C ARG A 133 -22.37 -33.56 8.40
N SER A 134 -21.54 -33.61 7.36
CA SER A 134 -21.83 -34.45 6.19
C SER A 134 -20.71 -35.46 6.06
N SER A 135 -21.04 -36.70 6.40
CA SER A 135 -20.31 -37.89 6.00
C SER A 135 -20.39 -38.05 4.47
N ASP A 136 -19.33 -38.56 3.88
CA ASP A 136 -19.35 -39.77 3.04
C ASP A 136 -18.07 -39.81 2.19
N THR A 137 -17.18 -40.74 2.51
CA THR A 137 -16.65 -41.75 1.60
C THR A 137 -15.65 -42.62 2.36
N GLN A 138 -16.09 -43.85 2.62
CA GLN A 138 -15.26 -44.98 3.03
C GLN A 138 -14.53 -45.57 1.81
N ASP A 139 -13.53 -46.39 2.13
CA ASP A 139 -12.82 -47.38 1.31
C ASP A 139 -11.56 -46.93 0.56
N ALA A 140 -10.41 -47.12 1.21
CA ALA A 140 -9.49 -48.19 0.81
C ALA A 140 -8.41 -48.40 1.91
N ASP A 141 -8.45 -49.59 2.48
CA ASP A 141 -7.52 -50.13 3.48
C ASP A 141 -6.15 -50.49 2.88
N GLU A 142 -5.20 -50.58 3.81
CA GLU A 142 -4.03 -51.47 3.84
C GLU A 142 -2.66 -51.09 3.24
N LEU A 143 -1.65 -51.41 4.06
CA LEU A 143 -0.20 -51.47 3.84
C LEU A 143 0.60 -50.16 3.84
N ILE A 144 1.03 -49.73 5.04
CA ILE A 144 2.39 -50.01 5.56
C ILE A 144 2.53 -49.33 6.94
N ARG A 145 2.52 -50.16 8.01
CA ARG A 145 3.18 -49.86 9.29
C ARG A 145 4.63 -50.30 9.16
N VAL A 146 5.60 -49.46 9.53
CA VAL A 146 6.78 -49.78 10.37
C VAL A 146 7.56 -48.47 10.66
N HIS A 147 7.66 -48.13 11.96
CA HIS A 147 8.61 -47.20 12.63
C HIS A 147 8.43 -45.69 12.32
N LYS A 148 8.44 -44.75 13.27
CA LYS A 148 9.04 -44.71 14.61
C LYS A 148 8.35 -43.58 15.40
N THR A 149 8.12 -43.83 16.68
CA THR A 149 7.74 -42.87 17.72
C THR A 149 8.73 -41.71 17.80
N VAL A 150 8.27 -40.48 17.55
CA VAL A 150 8.87 -39.25 18.07
C VAL A 150 7.73 -38.41 18.67
N THR A 151 7.52 -38.61 19.96
CA THR A 151 6.79 -37.67 20.82
C THR A 151 7.67 -36.45 21.02
N THR A 152 7.47 -35.38 20.23
CA THR A 152 7.87 -34.03 20.64
C THR A 152 6.73 -33.43 21.45
N THR A 153 6.82 -33.56 22.77
CA THR A 153 6.20 -32.63 23.71
C THR A 153 6.85 -31.26 23.47
N GLY A 154 6.20 -30.41 22.66
CA GLY A 154 6.56 -29.00 22.59
C GLY A 154 6.36 -28.36 23.98
N PRO A 155 7.26 -27.48 24.44
CA PRO A 155 7.12 -26.85 25.74
C PRO A 155 5.87 -25.97 25.78
N PRO A 156 5.24 -25.80 26.97
CA PRO A 156 4.07 -24.95 27.11
C PRO A 156 4.42 -23.52 26.69
N ARG A 157 3.57 -22.96 25.83
CA ARG A 157 3.65 -21.59 25.34
C ARG A 157 3.56 -20.65 26.55
N LYS A 158 4.70 -20.08 26.97
CA LYS A 158 4.78 -19.07 28.04
C LYS A 158 3.84 -17.91 27.72
N THR A 159 2.99 -17.55 28.67
CA THR A 159 2.15 -16.36 28.63
C THR A 159 3.04 -15.11 28.71
N THR A 160 2.98 -14.28 27.68
CA THR A 160 3.87 -13.14 27.36
C THR A 160 3.70 -11.89 28.24
N THR A 161 3.23 -12.00 29.49
CA THR A 161 2.91 -10.81 30.32
C THR A 161 3.99 -10.42 31.34
N GLU A 162 5.07 -11.20 31.42
CA GLU A 162 6.19 -10.93 32.34
C GLU A 162 7.44 -10.36 31.63
N ASP A 163 7.72 -10.74 30.37
CA ASP A 163 8.92 -10.31 29.63
C ASP A 163 8.92 -8.81 29.25
N ASP A 164 7.76 -8.20 28.96
CA ASP A 164 7.69 -6.76 28.64
C ASP A 164 8.20 -5.86 29.79
N ARG A 165 8.21 -6.38 31.03
CA ARG A 165 8.57 -5.60 32.24
C ARG A 165 10.05 -5.28 32.30
N ASN A 166 10.90 -6.03 31.59
CA ASN A 166 12.35 -5.85 31.64
C ASN A 166 12.92 -5.11 30.44
N LEU A 167 12.14 -4.76 29.41
CA LEU A 167 12.69 -4.23 28.15
C LEU A 167 13.66 -3.05 28.33
N PHE A 168 13.31 -2.02 29.12
CA PHE A 168 14.23 -0.88 29.34
C PHE A 168 15.50 -1.29 30.08
N GLN A 169 15.36 -2.14 31.10
CA GLN A 169 16.48 -2.61 31.91
C GLN A 169 17.36 -3.58 31.12
N TYR A 170 16.75 -4.42 30.28
CA TYR A 170 17.39 -5.34 29.35
C TYR A 170 18.16 -4.57 28.28
N VAL A 171 17.55 -3.57 27.63
CA VAL A 171 18.25 -2.74 26.64
C VAL A 171 19.36 -1.91 27.29
N LEU A 172 19.13 -1.37 28.49
CA LEU A 172 20.18 -0.66 29.23
C LEU A 172 21.31 -1.62 29.63
N GLN A 173 20.99 -2.83 30.10
CA GLN A 173 21.99 -3.86 30.42
C GLN A 173 22.75 -4.30 29.17
N MET A 174 22.10 -4.38 28.02
CA MET A 174 22.70 -4.70 26.74
C MET A 174 23.66 -3.58 26.29
N ILE A 175 23.22 -2.32 26.32
CA ILE A 175 24.08 -1.14 26.07
C ILE A 175 25.30 -1.16 26.99
N LEU A 176 25.08 -1.41 28.28
CA LEU A 176 26.15 -1.45 29.29
C LEU A 176 27.08 -2.64 29.08
N ALA A 177 26.57 -3.82 28.76
CA ALA A 177 27.36 -5.01 28.49
C ALA A 177 28.25 -4.81 27.25
N ASP A 178 27.71 -4.22 26.19
CA ASP A 178 28.45 -3.93 24.95
C ASP A 178 29.49 -2.82 25.14
N ALA A 179 29.14 -1.74 25.83
CA ALA A 179 30.05 -0.62 26.02
C ALA A 179 31.17 -0.89 27.02
N ILE A 180 30.96 -1.78 28.00
CA ILE A 180 31.90 -1.96 29.12
C ILE A 180 32.80 -3.18 28.93
N HIS A 181 32.39 -4.19 28.16
CA HIS A 181 33.11 -5.36 27.61
C HIS A 181 34.20 -6.09 28.44
N THR A 182 34.53 -5.71 29.69
CA THR A 182 35.84 -6.03 30.29
C THR A 182 35.87 -6.35 31.78
N THR A 183 34.78 -6.30 32.53
CA THR A 183 34.82 -6.63 33.97
C THR A 183 33.86 -7.76 34.32
N SER A 184 34.41 -8.85 34.85
CA SER A 184 33.70 -10.06 35.31
C SER A 184 32.79 -9.84 36.54
N ASP A 185 32.51 -8.60 36.91
CA ASP A 185 31.70 -8.27 38.07
C ASP A 185 30.21 -8.26 37.71
N SER A 186 29.40 -8.90 38.55
CA SER A 186 27.99 -9.22 38.30
C SER A 186 27.02 -8.04 38.45
N GLN A 187 27.51 -6.83 38.73
CA GLN A 187 26.67 -5.63 38.85
C GLN A 187 27.07 -4.55 37.83
N PRO A 188 26.10 -4.01 37.06
CA PRO A 188 26.37 -2.95 36.10
C PRO A 188 26.90 -1.69 36.81
N PRO A 189 27.90 -1.00 36.25
CA PRO A 189 28.42 0.25 36.81
C PRO A 189 27.31 1.30 36.96
N PRO A 190 27.36 2.17 37.99
CA PRO A 190 26.43 3.27 38.11
C PRO A 190 26.54 4.19 36.90
N LEU A 191 25.39 4.67 36.41
CA LEU A 191 25.31 5.53 35.25
C LEU A 191 26.00 6.88 35.53
N LYS A 192 27.14 7.12 34.89
CA LYS A 192 27.92 8.37 34.99
C LYS A 192 28.00 9.05 33.63
N VAL A 193 28.26 10.35 33.62
CA VAL A 193 28.45 11.14 32.38
C VAL A 193 29.51 10.52 31.48
N ASP A 194 30.65 10.10 32.04
CA ASP A 194 31.73 9.47 31.28
C ASP A 194 31.33 8.14 30.64
N LEU A 195 30.41 7.41 31.26
CA LEU A 195 29.87 6.16 30.73
C LEU A 195 28.94 6.44 29.55
N ILE A 196 28.01 7.38 29.69
CA ILE A 196 27.13 7.79 28.58
C ILE A 196 27.95 8.39 27.43
N ARG A 197 28.96 9.20 27.73
CA ARG A 197 29.94 9.70 26.74
C ARG A 197 30.60 8.56 25.98
N SER A 198 31.10 7.56 26.70
CA SER A 198 31.77 6.39 26.09
C SER A 198 30.81 5.59 25.22
N ILE A 199 29.55 5.46 25.64
CA ILE A 199 28.49 4.82 24.88
C ILE A 199 28.21 5.57 23.57
N PHE A 200 28.04 6.90 23.60
CA PHE A 200 27.83 7.69 22.37
C PHE A 200 29.05 7.64 21.45
N LEU A 201 30.27 7.71 21.99
CA LEU A 201 31.50 7.52 21.20
C LEU A 201 31.56 6.13 20.55
N PHE A 202 31.09 5.09 21.25
CA PHE A 202 31.02 3.73 20.72
C PHE A 202 30.05 3.62 19.53
N TYR A 203 28.91 4.32 19.58
CA TYR A 203 27.95 4.39 18.47
C TYR A 203 28.33 5.43 17.39
N GLY A 204 29.49 6.08 17.49
CA GLY A 204 29.96 7.06 16.50
C GLY A 204 29.41 8.49 16.68
N GLU A 205 28.66 8.76 17.74
CA GLU A 205 28.00 10.04 18.04
C GLU A 205 28.93 11.00 18.78
N LYS A 206 30.03 11.42 18.11
CA LYS A 206 31.07 12.28 18.70
C LYS A 206 30.56 13.64 19.17
N GLU A 207 29.61 14.23 18.45
CA GLU A 207 29.02 15.54 18.76
C GLU A 207 28.19 15.49 20.05
N VAL A 208 27.26 14.53 20.14
CA VAL A 208 26.45 14.31 21.36
C VAL A 208 27.34 13.95 22.55
N ALA A 209 28.39 13.14 22.32
CA ALA A 209 29.36 12.80 23.35
C ALA A 209 30.19 14.00 23.86
N SER A 210 30.31 15.05 23.05
CA SER A 210 31.06 16.26 23.40
C SER A 210 30.28 17.25 24.25
N ASP A 211 28.93 17.21 24.21
CA ASP A 211 28.06 18.07 25.01
C ASP A 211 27.92 17.55 26.46
N SER A 212 28.80 18.01 27.35
CA SER A 212 28.76 17.63 28.78
C SER A 212 27.46 18.00 29.49
N ASP A 213 26.80 19.07 29.07
CA ASP A 213 25.59 19.58 29.73
C ASP A 213 24.38 18.73 29.34
N LEU A 214 24.30 18.28 28.08
CA LEU A 214 23.32 17.32 27.62
C LEU A 214 23.51 15.97 28.30
N LEU A 215 24.75 15.47 28.36
CA LEU A 215 25.06 14.20 29.01
C LEU A 215 24.73 14.22 30.50
N GLN A 216 25.00 15.33 31.20
CA GLN A 216 24.62 15.50 32.60
C GLN A 216 23.09 15.48 32.75
N ARG A 217 22.36 16.21 31.89
CA ARG A 217 20.88 16.17 31.87
C ARG A 217 20.34 14.75 31.64
N MET A 218 20.99 13.95 30.80
CA MET A 218 20.63 12.55 30.58
C MET A 218 20.85 11.69 31.83
N VAL A 219 21.98 11.85 32.53
CA VAL A 219 22.24 11.18 33.80
C VAL A 219 21.21 11.59 34.84
N ASP A 220 20.96 12.88 35.00
CA ASP A 220 19.99 13.40 35.97
C ASP A 220 18.59 12.85 35.71
N LEU A 221 18.16 12.77 34.44
CA LEU A 221 16.88 12.16 34.07
C LEU A 221 16.79 10.67 34.42
N ALA A 222 17.88 9.92 34.25
CA ALA A 222 17.92 8.50 34.53
C ALA A 222 18.05 8.20 36.04
N SER A 223 18.85 8.98 36.75
CA SER A 223 19.10 8.86 38.19
C SER A 223 17.92 9.33 39.04
N ASN A 224 17.23 10.39 38.62
CA ASN A 224 16.05 10.92 39.32
C ASN A 224 14.76 10.13 39.00
N ALA A 225 14.81 9.07 38.19
CA ALA A 225 13.63 8.25 37.90
C ALA A 225 13.15 7.42 39.11
N GLY A 226 13.96 7.30 40.16
CA GLY A 226 13.66 6.57 41.41
C GLY A 226 13.20 7.43 42.59
N GLU A 227 13.53 8.72 42.61
CA GLU A 227 12.99 9.65 43.60
C GLU A 227 11.73 10.28 43.05
N ASN A 228 10.66 10.27 43.84
CA ASN A 228 9.34 10.78 43.47
C ASN A 228 9.49 12.08 42.67
N PHE A 229 9.20 12.00 41.37
CA PHE A 229 8.87 13.14 40.55
C PHE A 229 7.54 13.68 41.10
N GLU A 230 7.60 14.35 42.25
CA GLU A 230 6.56 15.25 42.74
C GLU A 230 6.44 16.33 41.68
N CYS A 231 5.55 16.07 40.71
CA CYS A 231 4.89 17.09 39.94
C CYS A 231 4.14 17.98 40.94
N ARG A 232 4.86 18.95 41.51
CA ARG A 232 4.39 19.79 42.61
C ARG A 232 3.38 20.79 42.06
N ARG A 233 2.10 20.39 42.18
CA ARG A 233 0.87 21.20 42.35
C ARG A 233 0.57 22.33 41.35
N THR A 234 -0.38 22.05 40.47
CA THR A 234 -1.63 22.80 40.34
C THR A 234 -2.78 21.82 40.07
N PHE A 235 -3.18 21.07 41.10
CA PHE A 235 -4.54 20.54 41.22
C PHE A 235 -4.84 20.42 42.71
N ARG A 236 -5.41 21.49 43.28
CA ARG A 236 -5.87 21.54 44.66
C ARG A 236 -7.23 20.84 44.71
N SER A 237 -7.27 19.74 45.44
CA SER A 237 -8.46 18.95 45.76
C SER A 237 -9.52 19.80 46.47
N THR A 238 -10.73 19.86 45.91
CA THR A 238 -11.96 19.99 46.69
C THR A 238 -12.43 18.59 47.08
N LYS A 239 -12.36 18.31 48.39
CA LYS A 239 -13.04 17.17 49.02
C LYS A 239 -14.54 17.43 49.06
N LYS A 240 -15.35 16.53 48.49
CA LYS A 240 -16.58 16.00 49.13
C LYS A 240 -17.06 14.70 48.44
N THR A 241 -16.85 13.62 49.17
CA THR A 241 -17.80 12.53 49.49
C THR A 241 -18.56 11.80 48.37
N GLU A 242 -18.12 10.53 48.22
CA GLU A 242 -18.88 9.28 48.00
C GLU A 242 -19.31 8.74 46.61
N ARG A 243 -18.86 7.48 46.44
CA ARG A 243 -19.40 6.33 45.69
C ARG A 243 -19.11 6.20 44.18
N GLY A 244 -18.00 5.50 43.93
CA GLY A 244 -17.96 4.26 43.14
C GLY A 244 -18.23 4.34 41.63
N LEU A 245 -17.17 4.26 40.81
CA LEU A 245 -17.16 3.67 39.46
C LEU A 245 -15.72 3.60 38.91
N PRO A 246 -15.39 2.63 38.04
CA PRO A 246 -14.04 2.41 37.55
C PRO A 246 -13.71 3.35 36.38
N ILE A 247 -12.52 3.94 36.41
CA ILE A 247 -12.04 4.94 35.46
C ILE A 247 -11.26 4.25 34.33
N ARG A 248 -11.69 4.44 33.08
CA ARG A 248 -10.85 4.27 31.88
C ARG A 248 -11.06 5.49 30.98
N ARG A 249 -10.14 6.46 31.04
CA ARG A 249 -10.19 7.72 30.26
C ARG A 249 -9.59 7.49 28.87
N SER A 250 -10.28 7.93 27.82
CA SER A 250 -9.72 8.14 26.48
C SER A 250 -8.99 9.49 26.43
N VAL A 251 -8.09 9.64 25.46
CA VAL A 251 -7.20 10.81 25.28
C VAL A 251 -7.96 12.07 24.79
N GLU A 252 -9.27 11.97 24.53
CA GLU A 252 -10.09 13.04 23.95
C GLU A 252 -10.79 13.93 24.99
N ASP A 253 -10.82 13.56 26.27
CA ASP A 253 -11.43 14.35 27.35
C ASP A 253 -10.54 15.50 27.88
N VAL A 254 -9.35 15.72 27.30
CA VAL A 254 -8.43 16.81 27.70
C VAL A 254 -8.86 18.17 27.12
N GLU A 255 -9.84 18.24 26.22
CA GLU A 255 -10.05 19.42 25.37
C GLU A 255 -11.26 20.31 25.72
N ARG A 256 -11.99 20.12 26.84
CA ARG A 256 -13.24 20.90 27.06
C ARG A 256 -13.56 21.55 28.41
N HIS A 257 -12.74 21.48 29.46
CA HIS A 257 -13.05 22.19 30.72
C HIS A 257 -11.86 23.00 31.22
N LEU A 258 -11.71 24.22 30.70
CA LEU A 258 -11.00 25.33 31.33
C LEU A 258 -11.79 26.60 31.01
N GLU A 259 -12.75 26.96 31.87
CA GLU A 259 -13.20 28.35 32.00
C GLU A 259 -12.16 29.10 32.83
N PRO A 260 -11.90 30.40 32.55
CA PRO A 260 -10.89 31.16 33.27
C PRO A 260 -11.45 31.59 34.62
N ASP A 261 -10.91 31.03 35.71
CA ASP A 261 -10.97 31.68 37.01
C ASP A 261 -9.77 32.63 37.10
N ASP A 262 -10.09 33.90 37.30
CA ASP A 262 -9.15 35.02 37.44
C ASP A 262 -8.23 34.86 38.67
N GLU A 263 -7.08 35.54 38.58
CA GLU A 263 -6.12 35.88 39.66
C GLU A 263 -4.98 34.88 39.96
N GLU A 264 -3.85 35.02 39.26
CA GLU A 264 -2.59 35.59 39.80
C GLU A 264 -1.37 35.21 38.93
N GLY A 265 -0.85 36.16 38.15
CA GLY A 265 0.58 36.41 37.95
C GLY A 265 1.50 35.36 37.30
N GLU A 266 0.99 34.33 36.62
CA GLU A 266 1.84 33.37 35.89
C GLU A 266 2.19 33.93 34.51
N LYS A 267 3.48 33.92 34.14
CA LYS A 267 3.93 34.28 32.78
C LYS A 267 3.17 33.39 31.79
N GLU A 268 2.17 33.94 31.12
CA GLU A 268 1.42 33.27 30.07
C GLU A 268 2.44 32.72 29.06
N GLY A 269 2.71 31.41 29.16
CA GLY A 269 3.50 30.72 28.17
C GLY A 269 2.72 30.86 26.88
N ILE A 270 3.24 31.69 25.97
CA ILE A 270 2.66 31.96 24.66
C ILE A 270 2.39 30.61 24.01
N VAL A 271 1.14 30.17 24.04
CA VAL A 271 0.71 29.00 23.27
C VAL A 271 0.76 29.47 21.84
N ASN A 272 1.74 28.98 21.07
CA ASN A 272 1.88 29.33 19.67
C ASN A 272 0.57 29.02 18.95
N GLU A 273 -0.13 30.07 18.51
CA GLU A 273 -1.38 29.92 17.79
C GLU A 273 -1.07 29.40 16.39
N VAL A 274 -1.36 28.11 16.18
CA VAL A 274 -1.09 27.45 14.90
C VAL A 274 -2.11 27.95 13.87
N LEU A 275 -1.63 28.71 12.89
CA LEU A 275 -2.45 29.27 11.82
C LEU A 275 -2.94 28.13 10.89
N LYS A 276 -4.23 27.82 10.97
CA LYS A 276 -4.88 26.83 10.10
C LYS A 276 -5.29 27.49 8.78
N LYS A 277 -4.78 26.97 7.67
CA LYS A 277 -5.23 27.36 6.32
C LYS A 277 -6.40 26.47 5.91
N ASN A 278 -7.47 27.08 5.40
CA ASN A 278 -8.60 26.32 4.88
C ASN A 278 -8.22 25.70 3.52
N THR A 279 -7.93 24.41 3.51
CA THR A 279 -7.52 23.66 2.30
C THR A 279 -8.70 23.09 1.51
N PHE A 280 -9.95 23.46 1.86
CA PHE A 280 -11.17 22.80 1.36
C PHE A 280 -11.08 21.26 1.42
N PRO A 281 -10.74 20.66 2.57
CA PRO A 281 -10.54 19.22 2.67
C PRO A 281 -11.78 18.44 2.24
N ALA A 282 -12.98 19.03 2.35
CA ALA A 282 -14.26 18.45 1.91
C ALA A 282 -14.32 18.09 0.41
N ILE A 283 -13.46 18.70 -0.43
CA ILE A 283 -13.46 18.53 -1.89
C ILE A 283 -12.34 17.57 -2.32
N ASP A 284 -11.39 17.28 -1.44
CA ASP A 284 -10.23 16.46 -1.79
C ASP A 284 -10.59 14.96 -1.80
N TYR A 285 -11.09 14.50 -2.95
CA TYR A 285 -11.32 13.09 -3.24
C TYR A 285 -10.07 12.24 -3.17
N ALA A 286 -8.88 12.83 -3.31
CA ALA A 286 -7.62 12.09 -3.26
C ALA A 286 -7.17 11.81 -1.82
N VAL A 287 -7.62 12.60 -0.85
CA VAL A 287 -7.18 12.51 0.56
C VAL A 287 -8.15 11.69 1.44
N ASP A 288 -9.17 11.07 0.85
CA ASP A 288 -10.17 10.26 1.54
C ASP A 288 -10.77 11.01 2.77
N THR A 289 -11.13 12.28 2.60
CA THR A 289 -11.61 13.16 3.68
C THR A 289 -13.10 12.95 4.01
N PHE A 290 -13.76 12.01 3.33
CA PHE A 290 -15.16 11.71 3.51
C PHE A 290 -15.40 10.77 4.68
N ARG A 291 -16.44 11.06 5.47
CA ARG A 291 -16.88 10.16 6.55
C ARG A 291 -17.34 8.80 6.02
N SER A 292 -18.01 8.76 4.87
CA SER A 292 -18.53 7.51 4.30
C SER A 292 -18.10 7.38 2.87
N LYS A 293 -17.42 6.29 2.56
CA LYS A 293 -17.02 5.98 1.20
C LYS A 293 -18.25 5.67 0.33
N THR A 294 -19.22 4.94 0.88
CA THR A 294 -20.52 4.61 0.25
C THR A 294 -21.22 5.86 -0.25
N TYR A 295 -21.20 6.94 0.54
CA TYR A 295 -21.78 8.22 0.15
C TYR A 295 -21.15 8.79 -1.13
N VAL A 296 -19.82 8.75 -1.23
CA VAL A 296 -19.11 9.23 -2.42
C VAL A 296 -19.47 8.40 -3.65
N ILE A 297 -19.55 7.08 -3.51
CA ILE A 297 -19.96 6.20 -4.61
C ILE A 297 -21.37 6.57 -5.08
N LEU A 298 -22.31 6.75 -4.15
CA LEU A 298 -23.67 7.12 -4.48
C LEU A 298 -23.75 8.49 -5.15
N ILE A 299 -22.91 9.48 -4.78
CA ILE A 299 -22.83 10.77 -5.49
C ILE A 299 -22.46 10.55 -6.96
N TRP A 300 -21.36 9.84 -7.22
CA TRP A 300 -20.94 9.56 -8.59
C TRP A 300 -22.00 8.78 -9.36
N PHE A 301 -22.68 7.86 -8.66
CA PHE A 301 -23.72 7.06 -9.26
C PHE A 301 -24.96 7.88 -9.63
N THR A 302 -25.45 8.73 -8.73
CA THR A 302 -26.51 9.71 -9.03
C THR A 302 -26.11 10.63 -10.16
N TRP A 303 -24.85 11.08 -10.22
CA TRP A 303 -24.37 11.92 -11.31
C TRP A 303 -24.39 11.19 -12.66
N VAL A 304 -23.94 9.92 -12.72
CA VAL A 304 -24.00 9.11 -13.95
C VAL A 304 -25.45 8.89 -14.38
N LEU A 305 -26.36 8.56 -13.46
CA LEU A 305 -27.77 8.37 -13.78
C LEU A 305 -28.42 9.67 -14.25
N PHE A 306 -28.17 10.78 -13.54
CA PHE A 306 -28.59 12.12 -13.95
C PHE A 306 -28.09 12.44 -15.35
N TYR A 307 -26.82 12.10 -15.65
CA TYR A 307 -26.24 12.34 -16.96
C TYR A 307 -26.90 11.54 -18.08
N VAL A 308 -27.06 10.22 -17.89
CA VAL A 308 -27.69 9.36 -18.89
C VAL A 308 -29.13 9.82 -19.15
N ASN A 309 -29.85 10.14 -18.08
CA ASN A 309 -31.20 10.69 -18.16
C ASN A 309 -31.23 12.05 -18.87
N PHE A 310 -30.33 12.98 -18.49
CA PHE A 310 -30.23 14.30 -19.10
C PHE A 310 -29.88 14.24 -20.59
N ILE A 311 -28.96 13.36 -21.01
CA ILE A 311 -28.67 13.15 -22.44
C ILE A 311 -29.86 12.52 -23.15
N GLY A 312 -30.43 11.45 -22.59
CA GLY A 312 -31.55 10.75 -23.22
C GLY A 312 -32.73 11.69 -23.48
N VAL A 313 -33.06 12.53 -22.51
CA VAL A 313 -34.18 13.46 -22.57
C VAL A 313 -33.84 14.75 -23.31
N SER A 314 -32.70 15.39 -23.04
CA SER A 314 -32.36 16.70 -23.62
C SER A 314 -31.60 16.63 -24.96
N GLY A 315 -30.90 15.53 -25.22
CA GLY A 315 -30.01 15.37 -26.38
C GLY A 315 -30.72 14.94 -27.66
N GLY A 316 -31.89 14.31 -27.56
CA GLY A 316 -32.66 13.85 -28.72
C GLY A 316 -33.54 14.92 -29.38
N THR A 317 -33.98 15.94 -28.63
CA THR A 317 -35.13 16.77 -29.03
C THR A 317 -34.86 18.27 -29.17
N ASN A 318 -33.69 18.78 -28.76
CA ASN A 318 -33.36 20.20 -28.89
C ASN A 318 -32.27 20.45 -29.97
N PRO A 319 -32.63 20.45 -31.27
CA PRO A 319 -31.71 20.78 -32.36
C PRO A 319 -31.21 22.24 -32.32
N GLU A 320 -31.84 23.12 -31.53
CA GLU A 320 -31.60 24.57 -31.60
C GLU A 320 -30.27 25.04 -30.98
N VAL A 321 -29.60 24.23 -30.16
CA VAL A 321 -28.53 24.78 -29.28
C VAL A 321 -27.17 24.95 -29.98
N ALA A 322 -26.99 24.46 -31.20
CA ALA A 322 -26.05 25.02 -32.17
C ALA A 322 -26.07 24.16 -33.41
N ASP A 323 -27.03 24.36 -34.29
CA ASP A 323 -26.79 24.00 -35.67
C ASP A 323 -25.68 24.94 -36.18
N LEU A 324 -24.46 24.40 -36.34
CA LEU A 324 -23.72 24.80 -37.54
C LEU A 324 -24.74 24.58 -38.64
N GLN A 325 -25.22 25.65 -39.28
CA GLN A 325 -26.17 25.57 -40.38
C GLN A 325 -25.52 24.79 -41.52
N CYS A 326 -25.43 23.47 -41.37
CA CYS A 326 -25.06 22.49 -42.38
C CYS A 326 -26.27 22.36 -43.30
N GLY A 327 -26.77 23.50 -43.79
CA GLY A 327 -28.01 23.59 -44.54
C GLY A 327 -27.94 22.69 -45.75
N ASN A 328 -28.84 21.71 -45.79
CA ASN A 328 -29.16 20.83 -46.92
C ASN A 328 -27.97 20.16 -47.64
N TYR A 329 -26.76 20.15 -47.07
CA TYR A 329 -25.66 19.43 -47.67
C TYR A 329 -25.90 17.94 -47.44
N GLU A 330 -26.28 17.22 -48.51
CA GLU A 330 -26.36 15.77 -48.47
C GLU A 330 -25.03 15.21 -47.94
N ILE A 331 -25.14 14.24 -47.01
CA ILE A 331 -24.01 13.53 -46.38
C ILE A 331 -23.07 12.89 -47.44
N THR A 332 -23.59 12.66 -48.65
CA THR A 332 -22.86 12.14 -49.81
C THR A 332 -21.74 13.08 -50.29
N ASN A 333 -21.84 14.39 -50.05
CA ASN A 333 -20.79 15.33 -50.40
C ASN A 333 -19.74 15.40 -49.28
N ALA A 334 -18.45 15.42 -49.63
CA ALA A 334 -17.35 15.58 -48.67
C ALA A 334 -17.55 16.79 -47.72
N LYS A 335 -18.16 17.87 -48.22
CA LYS A 335 -18.55 19.04 -47.41
C LYS A 335 -19.61 18.71 -46.36
N GLY A 336 -20.62 17.90 -46.70
CA GLY A 336 -21.65 17.42 -45.76
C GLY A 336 -21.06 16.51 -44.68
N PHE A 337 -20.17 15.59 -45.05
CA PHE A 337 -19.45 14.75 -44.09
C PHE A 337 -18.64 15.56 -43.08
N TRP A 338 -17.78 16.47 -43.55
CA TRP A 338 -16.97 17.30 -42.64
C TRP A 338 -17.82 18.26 -41.79
N CYS A 339 -18.94 18.77 -42.33
CA CYS A 339 -19.88 19.58 -41.56
C CYS A 339 -20.55 18.75 -40.46
N GLY A 340 -20.98 17.52 -40.76
CA GLY A 340 -21.54 16.58 -39.78
C GLY A 340 -20.53 16.17 -38.70
N VAL A 341 -19.27 15.91 -39.07
CA VAL A 341 -18.19 15.66 -38.10
C VAL A 341 -17.95 16.88 -37.22
N GLY A 342 -17.87 18.08 -37.81
CA GLY A 342 -17.70 19.33 -37.08
C GLY A 342 -18.84 19.59 -36.09
N GLN A 343 -20.08 19.38 -36.54
CA GLN A 343 -21.30 19.47 -35.73
C GLN A 343 -21.28 18.45 -34.59
N GLY A 344 -20.89 17.21 -34.87
CA GLY A 344 -20.69 16.17 -33.86
C GLY A 344 -19.66 16.58 -32.80
N VAL A 345 -18.51 17.10 -33.20
CA VAL A 345 -17.47 17.58 -32.27
C VAL A 345 -17.97 18.75 -31.42
N ILE A 346 -18.65 19.73 -32.00
CA ILE A 346 -19.21 20.86 -31.24
C ILE A 346 -20.27 20.40 -30.25
N ASN A 347 -21.17 19.50 -30.67
CA ASN A 347 -22.19 18.93 -29.79
C ASN A 347 -21.54 18.18 -28.62
N TRP A 348 -20.51 17.37 -28.90
CA TRP A 348 -19.74 16.68 -27.85
C TRP A 348 -19.01 17.65 -26.92
N LEU A 349 -18.39 18.72 -27.43
CA LEU A 349 -17.74 19.73 -26.60
C LEU A 349 -18.74 20.43 -25.69
N LYS A 350 -19.95 20.73 -26.18
CA LYS A 350 -21.03 21.32 -25.37
C LYS A 350 -21.53 20.36 -24.30
N VAL A 351 -21.74 19.10 -24.66
CA VAL A 351 -22.12 18.04 -23.71
C VAL A 351 -21.05 17.90 -22.64
N MET A 352 -19.77 17.82 -23.02
CA MET A 352 -18.63 17.76 -22.10
C MET A 352 -18.53 18.99 -21.20
N PHE A 353 -18.74 20.20 -21.73
CA PHE A 353 -18.74 21.41 -20.93
C PHE A 353 -19.87 21.41 -19.89
N LYS A 354 -21.10 21.10 -20.31
CA LYS A 354 -22.25 20.97 -19.41
C LYS A 354 -21.99 19.91 -18.34
N LEU A 355 -21.44 18.76 -18.73
CA LEU A 355 -21.06 17.67 -17.85
C LEU A 355 -20.06 18.08 -16.78
N VAL A 356 -18.97 18.71 -17.20
CA VAL A 356 -17.90 19.11 -16.29
C VAL A 356 -18.42 20.18 -15.34
N VAL A 357 -19.14 21.19 -15.83
CA VAL A 357 -19.64 22.28 -14.99
C VAL A 357 -20.73 21.81 -14.04
N LEU A 358 -21.82 21.21 -14.55
CA LEU A 358 -22.94 20.76 -13.71
C LEU A 358 -22.50 19.62 -12.79
N GLY A 359 -21.70 18.69 -13.32
CA GLY A 359 -21.13 17.60 -12.53
C GLY A 359 -20.26 18.12 -11.40
N SER A 360 -19.35 19.05 -11.67
CA SER A 360 -18.51 19.63 -10.61
C SER A 360 -19.35 20.36 -9.56
N ILE A 361 -20.35 21.15 -9.98
CA ILE A 361 -21.25 21.86 -9.04
C ILE A 361 -21.99 20.86 -8.15
N PHE A 362 -22.57 19.80 -8.74
CA PHE A 362 -23.27 18.77 -7.99
C PHE A 362 -22.34 18.02 -7.02
N VAL A 363 -21.22 17.51 -7.54
CA VAL A 363 -20.26 16.70 -6.80
C VAL A 363 -19.65 17.50 -5.64
N ILE A 364 -19.27 18.76 -5.87
CA ILE A 364 -18.79 19.67 -4.82
C ILE A 364 -19.93 19.98 -3.84
N GLY A 365 -21.09 20.41 -4.32
CA GLY A 365 -22.23 20.80 -3.49
C GLY A 365 -22.71 19.69 -2.58
N ALA A 366 -22.90 18.48 -3.12
CA ALA A 366 -23.26 17.29 -2.36
C ALA A 366 -22.14 16.88 -1.37
N SER A 367 -20.88 17.11 -1.69
CA SER A 367 -19.75 16.71 -0.84
C SER A 367 -19.48 17.63 0.35
N VAL A 368 -19.79 18.92 0.23
CA VAL A 368 -19.52 19.94 1.25
C VAL A 368 -20.08 19.57 2.64
N GLY A 369 -21.23 18.90 2.69
CA GLY A 369 -21.84 18.46 3.94
C GLY A 369 -21.12 17.31 4.66
N HIS A 370 -20.31 16.53 3.93
CA HIS A 370 -19.78 15.24 4.39
C HIS A 370 -18.30 15.26 4.82
N SER A 371 -17.73 16.46 4.93
CA SER A 371 -16.39 16.68 5.47
C SER A 371 -16.24 16.14 6.90
N THR A 372 -15.06 15.66 7.23
CA THR A 372 -14.67 15.30 8.60
C THR A 372 -14.68 16.50 9.54
N ASN A 373 -14.50 17.73 9.03
CA ASN A 373 -14.48 18.94 9.86
C ASN A 373 -15.89 19.31 10.36
N PRO A 374 -16.13 19.32 11.69
CA PRO A 374 -17.48 19.13 12.24
C PRO A 374 -18.35 20.38 12.45
N HIS A 375 -17.98 21.58 12.02
CA HIS A 375 -18.52 22.75 12.74
C HIS A 375 -19.90 23.30 12.32
N ASN A 376 -20.40 23.04 11.11
CA ASN A 376 -21.65 23.68 10.66
C ASN A 376 -22.68 22.67 10.10
N PRO A 377 -23.82 22.42 10.80
CA PRO A 377 -24.91 21.60 10.26
C PRO A 377 -25.53 22.22 9.00
N LEU A 378 -25.44 23.54 8.84
CA LEU A 378 -25.84 24.27 7.64
C LEU A 378 -25.20 23.70 6.36
N LEU A 379 -23.93 23.29 6.41
CA LEU A 379 -23.25 22.69 5.24
C LEU A 379 -23.85 21.34 4.84
N VAL A 380 -24.37 20.57 5.80
CA VAL A 380 -25.09 19.32 5.53
C VAL A 380 -26.43 19.62 4.86
N VAL A 381 -27.14 20.66 5.32
CA VAL A 381 -28.40 21.11 4.70
C VAL A 381 -28.17 21.60 3.27
N ILE A 382 -27.08 22.34 3.01
CA ILE A 382 -26.71 22.76 1.66
C ILE A 382 -26.45 21.54 0.77
N SER A 383 -25.69 20.56 1.26
CA SER A 383 -25.45 19.28 0.55
C SER A 383 -26.76 18.54 0.25
N MET A 384 -27.68 18.44 1.22
CA MET A 384 -29.01 17.89 0.99
C MET A 384 -29.77 18.64 -0.10
N GLY A 385 -29.69 19.98 -0.12
CA GLY A 385 -30.28 20.82 -1.15
C GLY A 385 -29.79 20.47 -2.55
N PHE A 386 -28.49 20.26 -2.73
CA PHE A 386 -27.92 19.81 -4.02
C PHE A 386 -28.37 18.39 -4.39
N VAL A 387 -28.43 17.46 -3.42
CA VAL A 387 -28.94 16.10 -3.66
C VAL A 387 -30.41 16.14 -4.08
N VAL A 388 -31.27 16.91 -3.39
CA VAL A 388 -32.67 17.09 -3.77
C VAL A 388 -32.75 17.70 -5.17
N LEU A 389 -32.05 18.80 -5.44
CA LEU A 389 -32.08 19.46 -6.73
C LEU A 389 -31.78 18.48 -7.88
N TYR A 390 -30.67 17.74 -7.81
CA TYR A 390 -30.28 16.82 -8.88
C TYR A 390 -31.07 15.52 -8.92
N THR A 391 -31.75 15.12 -7.84
CA THR A 391 -32.64 13.95 -7.83
C THR A 391 -34.00 14.29 -8.43
N PHE A 392 -34.54 15.47 -8.13
CA PHE A 392 -35.91 15.85 -8.50
C PHE A 392 -36.01 16.66 -9.80
N VAL A 393 -34.95 17.33 -10.26
CA VAL A 393 -35.00 18.11 -11.51
C VAL A 393 -35.43 17.26 -12.71
N PRO A 394 -34.88 16.05 -12.95
CA PRO A 394 -35.35 15.24 -14.09
C PRO A 394 -36.82 14.82 -13.99
N LEU A 395 -37.34 14.62 -12.76
CA LEU A 395 -38.77 14.36 -12.54
C LEU A 395 -39.65 15.57 -12.93
N THR A 396 -39.10 16.78 -12.91
CA THR A 396 -39.83 18.00 -13.29
C THR A 396 -39.71 18.36 -14.77
N GLN A 397 -38.72 17.80 -15.49
CA GLN A 397 -38.52 18.11 -16.91
C GLN A 397 -39.51 17.42 -17.86
N GLU A 398 -40.29 16.44 -17.38
CA GLU A 398 -41.37 15.81 -18.18
C GLU A 398 -42.59 16.72 -18.41
N PHE A 399 -42.61 17.93 -17.83
CA PHE A 399 -43.67 18.90 -18.04
C PHE A 399 -43.31 19.87 -19.17
N GLU A 400 -43.44 19.41 -20.42
CA GLU A 400 -43.36 20.31 -21.58
C GLU A 400 -44.74 20.96 -21.79
N VAL A 401 -44.78 22.30 -21.67
CA VAL A 401 -46.00 23.08 -21.87
C VAL A 401 -46.16 23.30 -23.37
N LEU A 402 -46.75 22.32 -24.05
CA LEU A 402 -47.05 22.47 -25.47
C LEU A 402 -48.26 23.40 -25.63
N PRO A 403 -48.21 24.38 -26.57
CA PRO A 403 -49.40 25.12 -26.94
C PRO A 403 -50.43 24.11 -27.48
N SER A 404 -51.66 24.18 -26.97
CA SER A 404 -52.80 23.43 -27.52
C SER A 404 -52.89 23.70 -29.02
N GLN A 405 -53.37 22.71 -29.78
CA GLN A 405 -53.64 22.86 -31.22
C GLN A 405 -54.55 24.07 -31.53
N ASP A 406 -55.34 24.50 -30.55
CA ASP A 406 -56.27 25.62 -30.67
C ASP A 406 -55.58 26.99 -30.57
N GLY A 407 -54.30 27.03 -30.18
CA GLY A 407 -53.52 28.25 -29.95
C GLY A 407 -53.99 29.10 -28.75
N SER A 408 -55.09 28.72 -28.09
CA SER A 408 -55.71 29.50 -27.00
C SER A 408 -55.49 28.92 -25.59
N SER A 409 -55.04 27.68 -25.48
CA SER A 409 -54.76 27.03 -24.19
C SER A 409 -53.39 26.35 -24.22
N TYR A 410 -52.80 26.15 -23.05
CA TYR A 410 -51.64 25.28 -22.91
C TYR A 410 -52.13 23.98 -22.29
N GLU A 411 -52.06 22.88 -23.03
CA GLU A 411 -52.31 21.57 -22.44
C GLU A 411 -51.01 21.04 -21.86
N LEU A 412 -51.04 20.72 -20.57
CA LEU A 412 -49.95 20.03 -19.91
C LEU A 412 -49.97 18.56 -20.37
N SER A 413 -49.47 18.30 -21.58
CA SER A 413 -49.31 16.93 -22.04
C SER A 413 -48.12 16.33 -21.31
N THR A 414 -48.37 15.39 -20.40
CA THR A 414 -47.29 14.52 -19.93
C THR A 414 -46.88 13.69 -21.13
N TYR A 415 -45.75 14.02 -21.75
CA TYR A 415 -45.18 13.21 -22.82
C TYR A 415 -44.78 11.88 -22.20
N LYS A 416 -45.71 10.93 -22.19
CA LYS A 416 -45.51 9.57 -21.72
C LYS A 416 -44.72 8.85 -22.81
N SER A 417 -43.44 9.18 -22.90
CA SER A 417 -42.46 8.37 -23.62
C SER A 417 -42.63 6.95 -23.10
N SER A 418 -43.10 6.04 -23.95
CA SER A 418 -43.26 4.62 -23.65
C SER A 418 -41.93 3.91 -23.41
N ASP A 419 -40.80 4.62 -23.45
CA ASP A 419 -39.48 4.05 -23.21
C ASP A 419 -39.34 3.63 -21.75
N GLU A 420 -39.55 2.33 -21.51
CA GLU A 420 -39.36 1.68 -20.21
C GLU A 420 -37.97 1.95 -19.61
N LEU A 421 -36.96 2.15 -20.47
CA LEU A 421 -35.60 2.52 -20.04
C LEU A 421 -35.57 3.88 -19.32
N ASN A 422 -36.27 4.89 -19.83
CA ASN A 422 -36.29 6.21 -19.18
C ASN A 422 -36.96 6.11 -17.82
N ILE A 423 -38.08 5.37 -17.72
CA ILE A 423 -38.76 5.10 -16.45
C ILE A 423 -37.83 4.39 -15.46
N PHE A 424 -37.09 3.38 -15.92
CA PHE A 424 -36.11 2.67 -15.11
C PHE A 424 -34.99 3.60 -14.62
N LEU A 425 -34.39 4.40 -15.51
CA LEU A 425 -33.30 5.31 -15.17
C LEU A 425 -33.74 6.39 -14.18
N VAL A 426 -34.91 6.99 -14.39
CA VAL A 426 -35.53 7.96 -13.48
C VAL A 426 -35.80 7.32 -12.12
N SER A 427 -36.36 6.11 -12.09
CA SER A 427 -36.67 5.38 -10.86
C SER A 427 -35.40 4.98 -10.09
N ALA A 428 -34.36 4.54 -10.81
CA ALA A 428 -33.05 4.25 -10.25
C ALA A 428 -32.42 5.52 -9.66
N GLN A 429 -32.44 6.63 -10.41
CA GLN A 429 -31.90 7.91 -9.95
C GLN A 429 -32.60 8.40 -8.69
N PHE A 430 -33.93 8.33 -8.67
CA PHE A 430 -34.74 8.68 -7.51
C PHE A 430 -34.38 7.82 -6.30
N SER A 431 -34.28 6.50 -6.48
CA SER A 431 -33.93 5.56 -5.41
C SER A 431 -32.56 5.86 -4.81
N VAL A 432 -31.55 6.12 -5.66
CA VAL A 432 -30.19 6.45 -5.22
C VAL A 432 -30.16 7.83 -4.54
N GLY A 433 -30.89 8.80 -5.07
CA GLY A 433 -31.04 10.12 -4.47
C GLY A 433 -31.67 10.07 -3.08
N VAL A 434 -32.71 9.26 -2.88
CA VAL A 434 -33.31 9.01 -1.56
C VAL A 434 -32.28 8.38 -0.61
N MET A 435 -31.51 7.40 -1.07
CA MET A 435 -30.44 6.80 -0.25
C MET A 435 -29.38 7.83 0.14
N LEU A 436 -28.97 8.73 -0.77
CA LEU A 436 -28.07 9.84 -0.45
C LEU A 436 -28.65 10.78 0.61
N LEU A 437 -29.95 11.10 0.52
CA LEU A 437 -30.61 11.94 1.52
C LEU A 437 -30.66 11.25 2.88
N LEU A 438 -30.91 9.94 2.93
CA LEU A 438 -30.85 9.16 4.17
C LEU A 438 -29.44 9.18 4.77
N PHE A 439 -28.38 9.09 3.97
CA PHE A 439 -27.01 9.26 4.46
C PHE A 439 -26.72 10.67 4.96
N CYS A 440 -27.25 11.71 4.29
CA CYS A 440 -27.13 13.08 4.78
C CYS A 440 -27.85 13.25 6.13
N LEU A 441 -29.05 12.68 6.28
CA LEU A 441 -29.79 12.68 7.53
C LEU A 441 -29.04 11.88 8.61
N GLN A 442 -28.47 10.73 8.25
CA GLN A 442 -27.62 9.95 9.14
C GLN A 442 -26.44 10.78 9.67
N ASN A 443 -25.80 11.61 8.84
CA ASN A 443 -24.74 12.50 9.30
C ASN A 443 -25.23 13.57 10.28
N ILE A 444 -26.44 14.10 10.07
CA ILE A 444 -27.05 15.04 11.02
C ILE A 444 -27.31 14.33 12.34
N LEU A 445 -27.85 13.11 12.30
CA LEU A 445 -28.10 12.30 13.50
C LEU A 445 -26.78 11.95 14.22
N ASP A 446 -25.75 11.52 13.51
CA ASP A 446 -24.42 11.21 14.05
C ASP A 446 -23.79 12.43 14.76
N ARG A 447 -24.06 13.65 14.26
CA ARG A 447 -23.61 14.89 14.92
C ARG A 447 -24.51 15.32 16.09
N SER A 448 -25.78 14.97 16.05
CA SER A 448 -26.77 15.41 17.05
C SER A 448 -26.83 14.46 18.25
N ILE A 449 -26.49 13.18 18.07
CA ILE A 449 -26.55 12.17 19.13
C ILE A 449 -25.25 12.24 19.96
N PRO A 450 -25.32 12.41 21.29
CA PRO A 450 -24.13 12.41 22.15
C PRO A 450 -23.38 11.07 22.07
N VAL A 451 -22.04 11.10 22.01
CA VAL A 451 -21.18 9.90 21.94
C VAL A 451 -21.49 8.90 23.06
N LYS A 452 -21.76 9.38 24.28
CA LYS A 452 -22.16 8.55 25.43
C LYS A 452 -23.39 7.69 25.16
N PHE A 453 -24.33 8.19 24.35
CA PHE A 453 -25.51 7.44 23.94
C PHE A 453 -25.14 6.34 22.93
N LEU A 454 -24.30 6.65 21.93
CA LEU A 454 -23.82 5.66 20.96
C LEU A 454 -23.06 4.51 21.63
N GLU A 455 -22.20 4.82 22.61
CA GLU A 455 -21.46 3.80 23.37
C GLU A 455 -22.38 2.84 24.15
N LYS A 456 -23.50 3.35 24.66
CA LYS A 456 -24.51 2.54 25.36
C LYS A 456 -25.19 1.55 24.41
N TYR A 457 -25.33 1.90 23.13
CA TYR A 457 -26.04 1.11 22.12
C TYR A 457 -25.10 0.67 20.99
N LYS A 458 -24.30 -0.37 21.23
CA LYS A 458 -23.32 -0.91 20.26
C LYS A 458 -23.90 -1.19 18.87
N GLY A 459 -25.16 -1.65 18.78
CA GLY A 459 -25.82 -1.88 17.48
C GLY A 459 -26.05 -0.57 16.72
N LEU A 460 -26.50 0.47 17.41
CA LEU A 460 -26.66 1.81 16.83
C LEU A 460 -25.29 2.40 16.47
N GLN A 461 -24.27 2.18 17.30
CA GLN A 461 -22.89 2.57 17.00
C GLN A 461 -22.38 1.88 15.73
N GLN A 462 -22.68 0.61 15.49
CA GLN A 462 -22.25 -0.06 14.25
C GLN A 462 -22.93 0.51 12.99
N VAL A 463 -24.19 0.94 13.11
CA VAL A 463 -24.93 1.52 11.98
C VAL A 463 -24.56 2.98 11.76
N LEU A 464 -24.43 3.77 12.83
CA LEU A 464 -24.18 5.21 12.77
C LEU A 464 -22.69 5.57 12.71
N ALA A 465 -21.79 4.77 13.30
CA ALA A 465 -20.37 5.06 13.25
C ALA A 465 -19.90 4.99 11.80
N SER A 466 -19.53 6.16 11.30
CA SER A 466 -18.89 6.33 10.02
C SER A 466 -17.73 5.33 9.86
N GLY A 467 -17.74 4.59 8.75
CA GLY A 467 -16.68 3.63 8.42
C GLY A 467 -15.28 4.25 8.44
N SER A 468 -15.15 5.57 8.21
CA SER A 468 -13.87 6.29 8.32
C SER A 468 -13.27 6.26 9.73
N LEU A 469 -14.09 6.42 10.79
CA LEU A 469 -13.62 6.39 12.18
C LEU A 469 -13.11 5.00 12.56
N PHE A 470 -13.83 3.96 12.12
CA PHE A 470 -13.40 2.58 12.32
C PHE A 470 -12.08 2.29 11.59
N MET A 471 -11.94 2.75 10.34
CA MET A 471 -10.70 2.63 9.58
C MET A 471 -9.54 3.41 10.23
N GLU A 472 -9.78 4.62 10.71
CA GLU A 472 -8.76 5.42 11.42
C GLU A 472 -8.32 4.75 12.72
N ARG A 473 -9.27 4.20 13.49
CA ARG A 473 -8.96 3.41 14.69
C ARG A 473 -8.11 2.19 14.35
N ASN A 474 -8.49 1.44 13.31
CA ASN A 474 -7.73 0.29 12.86
C ASN A 474 -6.34 0.69 12.36
N MET A 475 -6.20 1.86 11.73
CA MET A 475 -4.91 2.41 11.32
C MET A 475 -4.01 2.69 12.53
N LYS A 476 -4.54 3.32 13.58
CA LYS A 476 -3.81 3.56 14.84
C LYS A 476 -3.44 2.25 15.54
N GLN A 477 -4.33 1.25 15.49
CA GLN A 477 -4.08 -0.09 16.01
C GLN A 477 -2.98 -0.80 15.20
N ALA A 478 -3.01 -0.73 13.87
CA ALA A 478 -1.99 -1.28 13.00
C ALA A 478 -0.63 -0.64 13.22
N ALA A 479 -0.56 0.69 13.36
CA ALA A 479 0.69 1.36 13.72
C ALA A 479 1.26 0.80 15.02
N THR A 480 0.42 0.60 16.04
CA THR A 480 0.83 0.04 17.33
C THR A 480 1.26 -1.43 17.20
N PHE A 481 0.49 -2.24 16.48
CA PHE A 481 0.81 -3.64 16.22
C PHE A 481 2.16 -3.78 15.52
N LYS A 482 2.41 -2.95 14.51
CA LYS A 482 3.66 -2.98 13.75
C LYS A 482 4.85 -2.48 14.56
N VAL A 483 4.72 -1.41 15.36
CA VAL A 483 5.79 -1.01 16.30
C VAL A 483 6.10 -2.16 17.26
N ASN A 484 5.09 -2.82 17.83
CA ASN A 484 5.31 -3.95 18.74
C ASN A 484 5.89 -5.18 18.03
N ARG A 485 5.55 -5.41 16.75
CA ARG A 485 6.17 -6.44 15.91
C ARG A 485 7.64 -6.12 15.66
N MET A 486 7.94 -4.88 15.32
CA MET A 486 9.30 -4.39 15.08
C MET A 486 10.20 -4.57 16.32
N ILE A 487 9.70 -4.22 17.51
CA ILE A 487 10.43 -4.44 18.77
C ILE A 487 10.69 -5.93 19.01
N ARG A 488 9.69 -6.80 18.79
CA ARG A 488 9.87 -8.25 18.95
C ARG A 488 10.88 -8.83 17.97
N ASN A 489 10.82 -8.41 16.71
CA ASN A 489 11.77 -8.85 15.68
C ASN A 489 13.21 -8.44 16.04
N ALA A 490 13.41 -7.25 16.61
CA ALA A 490 14.71 -6.81 17.11
C ALA A 490 15.19 -7.66 18.29
N LEU A 491 14.33 -7.97 19.26
CA LEU A 491 14.65 -8.82 20.39
C LEU A 491 14.99 -10.26 19.96
N GLU A 492 14.25 -10.81 18.99
CA GLU A 492 14.53 -12.15 18.45
C GLU A 492 15.93 -12.25 17.84
N ILE A 493 16.43 -11.18 17.19
CA ILE A 493 17.80 -11.13 16.65
C ILE A 493 18.82 -11.13 17.78
N HIS A 494 18.56 -10.36 18.82
CA HIS A 494 19.41 -10.29 20.00
C HIS A 494 19.48 -11.61 20.76
N ASP A 495 18.34 -12.24 21.00
CA ASP A 495 18.26 -13.53 21.65
C ASP A 495 18.94 -14.63 20.83
N ALA A 496 18.79 -14.60 19.49
CA ALA A 496 19.50 -15.52 18.60
C ALA A 496 21.02 -15.28 18.64
N ALA A 497 21.48 -14.03 18.63
CA ALA A 497 22.89 -13.68 18.75
C ALA A 497 23.49 -14.07 20.11
N ALA A 498 22.70 -14.00 21.18
CA ALA A 498 23.07 -14.43 22.53
C ALA A 498 23.09 -15.96 22.71
N GLN A 499 22.46 -16.72 21.81
CA GLN A 499 22.51 -18.18 21.81
C GLN A 499 23.71 -18.75 21.03
N GLU A 500 24.24 -18.03 20.04
CA GLU A 500 25.43 -18.45 19.26
C GLU A 500 26.75 -18.43 20.08
N THR A 501 26.71 -18.05 21.35
CA THR A 501 27.83 -17.73 22.26
C THR A 501 28.76 -18.90 22.62
N SER A 502 28.55 -20.11 22.12
CA SER A 502 29.24 -21.31 22.65
C SER A 502 30.52 -21.76 21.93
N ALA A 503 30.89 -21.21 20.75
CA ALA A 503 31.92 -21.86 19.92
C ALA A 503 33.14 -21.02 19.49
N LEU A 504 33.02 -19.71 19.25
CA LEU A 504 34.15 -18.89 18.78
C LEU A 504 34.28 -17.61 19.61
N GLY A 505 35.34 -17.55 20.43
CA GLY A 505 35.62 -16.41 21.31
C GLY A 505 36.02 -15.14 20.55
N LYS A 506 35.69 -14.00 21.19
CA LYS A 506 36.12 -12.59 20.97
C LYS A 506 35.28 -11.67 20.10
N GLU A 507 34.22 -12.11 19.41
CA GLU A 507 33.34 -11.13 18.76
C GLU A 507 32.50 -10.36 19.80
N SER A 508 32.23 -9.07 19.56
CA SER A 508 31.30 -8.30 20.40
C SER A 508 29.87 -8.79 20.19
N ALA A 509 28.97 -8.60 21.17
CA ALA A 509 27.56 -9.00 20.98
C ALA A 509 26.93 -8.21 19.82
N TYR A 510 27.34 -6.94 19.66
CA TYR A 510 27.07 -6.11 18.49
C TYR A 510 27.41 -6.80 17.15
N GLY A 511 28.65 -7.27 16.98
CA GLY A 511 29.09 -7.91 15.73
C GLY A 511 28.28 -9.17 15.42
N ARG A 512 27.95 -9.94 16.46
CA ARG A 512 27.10 -11.14 16.32
C ARG A 512 25.66 -10.80 15.95
N ALA A 513 25.05 -9.79 16.58
CA ALA A 513 23.70 -9.36 16.25
C ALA A 513 23.61 -8.91 14.78
N LEU A 514 24.65 -8.23 14.27
CA LEU A 514 24.73 -7.83 12.88
C LEU A 514 24.87 -9.03 11.93
N LEU A 515 25.72 -10.00 12.27
CA LEU A 515 25.86 -11.24 11.49
C LEU A 515 24.56 -12.05 11.50
N THR A 516 23.89 -12.16 12.65
CA THR A 516 22.59 -12.82 12.80
C THR A 516 21.52 -12.10 12.00
N TYR A 517 21.49 -10.77 12.03
CA TYR A 517 20.63 -9.98 11.16
C TYR A 517 20.88 -10.31 9.69
N SER A 518 22.14 -10.31 9.24
CA SER A 518 22.48 -10.67 7.85
C SER A 518 22.06 -12.09 7.49
N LYS A 519 22.16 -13.06 8.41
CA LYS A 519 21.71 -14.45 8.21
C LYS A 519 20.19 -14.55 8.08
N ILE A 520 19.45 -13.77 8.89
CA ILE A 520 17.97 -13.79 8.92
C ILE A 520 17.37 -12.91 7.82
N ALA A 521 18.12 -11.93 7.29
CA ALA A 521 17.63 -10.96 6.33
C ALA A 521 17.10 -11.57 5.03
N ASP A 522 17.65 -12.73 4.63
CA ASP A 522 17.22 -13.46 3.44
C ASP A 522 15.98 -14.36 3.69
N ALA A 523 15.51 -14.47 4.94
CA ALA A 523 14.34 -15.26 5.25
C ALA A 523 13.09 -14.60 4.68
N THR A 524 12.38 -15.32 3.80
CA THR A 524 11.10 -14.86 3.24
C THR A 524 9.95 -15.76 3.68
N GLU A 525 8.80 -15.16 4.00
CA GLU A 525 7.53 -15.86 4.15
C GLU A 525 6.68 -15.73 2.88
N GLU A 526 6.04 -16.83 2.48
CA GLU A 526 5.02 -16.78 1.43
C GLU A 526 3.72 -16.22 2.02
N ILE A 527 3.34 -15.03 1.56
CA ILE A 527 2.08 -14.38 1.91
C ILE A 527 1.26 -14.10 0.65
N GLY A 528 -0.01 -13.75 0.83
CA GLY A 528 -0.87 -13.40 -0.27
C GLY A 528 -1.50 -14.61 -0.96
N GLY A 529 -1.90 -14.39 -2.21
CA GLY A 529 -2.87 -15.23 -2.89
C GLY A 529 -4.28 -14.64 -2.78
N TYR A 530 -5.10 -14.95 -3.79
CA TYR A 530 -6.43 -14.37 -3.96
C TYR A 530 -7.32 -14.60 -2.73
N TRP A 531 -7.45 -15.85 -2.29
CA TRP A 531 -8.27 -16.22 -1.14
C TRP A 531 -7.72 -15.70 0.19
N TRP A 532 -6.40 -15.64 0.35
CA TRP A 532 -5.78 -15.09 1.55
C TRP A 532 -6.14 -13.61 1.72
N MET A 533 -6.11 -12.83 0.63
CA MET A 533 -6.43 -11.40 0.66
C MET A 533 -7.90 -11.16 0.98
N TRP A 534 -8.81 -11.90 0.34
CA TRP A 534 -10.24 -11.81 0.64
C TRP A 534 -10.57 -12.26 2.06
N ASN A 535 -9.96 -13.34 2.54
CA ASN A 535 -10.15 -13.76 3.92
C ASN A 535 -9.58 -12.73 4.91
N GLY A 536 -8.41 -12.13 4.61
CA GLY A 536 -7.82 -11.07 5.43
C GLY A 536 -8.62 -9.77 5.44
N LEU A 537 -9.30 -9.44 4.33
CA LEU A 537 -10.24 -8.32 4.24
C LEU A 537 -11.49 -8.59 5.09
N ARG A 538 -12.05 -9.80 4.96
CA ARG A 538 -13.24 -10.25 5.69
C ARG A 538 -13.01 -10.34 7.19
N THR A 539 -11.84 -10.83 7.63
CA THR A 539 -11.50 -10.95 9.05
C THR A 539 -11.03 -9.63 9.66
N GLY A 540 -10.85 -8.57 8.87
CA GLY A 540 -10.29 -7.30 9.34
C GLY A 540 -8.78 -7.32 9.56
N ARG A 541 -8.12 -8.48 9.44
CA ARG A 541 -6.70 -8.67 9.74
C ARG A 541 -5.79 -7.74 8.93
N LEU A 542 -6.11 -7.52 7.65
CA LEU A 542 -5.33 -6.61 6.80
C LEU A 542 -5.42 -5.14 7.26
N PHE A 543 -6.52 -4.75 7.88
CA PHE A 543 -6.70 -3.40 8.42
C PHE A 543 -6.06 -3.26 9.80
N GLU A 544 -6.18 -4.27 10.65
CA GLU A 544 -5.71 -4.22 12.04
C GLU A 544 -4.22 -4.52 12.21
N GLU A 545 -3.66 -5.45 11.43
CA GLU A 545 -2.24 -5.83 11.53
C GLU A 545 -1.39 -5.05 10.52
N GLU A 546 -1.84 -5.01 9.26
CA GLU A 546 -1.08 -4.38 8.19
C GLU A 546 -1.47 -2.92 8.00
N GLY A 547 -2.66 -2.47 8.41
CA GLY A 547 -3.10 -1.08 8.21
C GLY A 547 -3.17 -0.71 6.73
N ILE A 548 -3.70 -1.62 5.91
CA ILE A 548 -3.94 -1.35 4.49
C ILE A 548 -5.24 -0.56 4.37
N TRP A 549 -5.17 0.66 3.86
CA TRP A 549 -6.35 1.44 3.52
C TRP A 549 -6.51 1.44 2.00
N LEU A 550 -7.72 1.09 1.53
CA LEU A 550 -8.03 1.09 0.11
C LEU A 550 -8.44 2.51 -0.33
N SER A 551 -7.77 3.06 -1.35
CA SER A 551 -8.10 4.34 -1.97
C SER A 551 -9.59 4.40 -2.37
N ASN A 552 -10.25 5.52 -2.10
CA ASN A 552 -11.64 5.72 -2.51
C ASN A 552 -11.82 5.56 -4.02
N ARG A 553 -10.84 5.94 -4.84
CA ARG A 553 -10.91 5.82 -6.31
C ARG A 553 -10.94 4.37 -6.76
N VAL A 554 -10.10 3.52 -6.17
CA VAL A 554 -10.08 2.08 -6.46
C VAL A 554 -11.42 1.45 -6.08
N MET A 555 -11.96 1.83 -4.93
CA MET A 555 -13.22 1.28 -4.45
C MET A 555 -14.43 1.81 -5.26
N GLN A 556 -14.41 3.08 -5.67
CA GLN A 556 -15.37 3.64 -6.63
C GLN A 556 -15.28 2.93 -7.98
N GLY A 557 -14.07 2.70 -8.51
CA GLY A 557 -13.87 1.99 -9.76
C GLY A 557 -14.43 0.58 -9.70
N ASN A 558 -14.17 -0.14 -8.61
CA ASN A 558 -14.70 -1.48 -8.40
C ASN A 558 -16.25 -1.49 -8.29
N LEU A 559 -16.84 -0.50 -7.63
CA LEU A 559 -18.29 -0.38 -7.56
C LEU A 559 -18.91 0.11 -8.88
N GLY A 560 -18.20 0.92 -9.65
CA GLY A 560 -18.59 1.25 -11.02
C GLY A 560 -18.64 0.00 -11.90
N GLN A 561 -17.70 -0.93 -11.73
CA GLN A 561 -17.70 -2.22 -12.40
C GLN A 561 -18.85 -3.13 -11.93
N LEU A 562 -19.12 -3.17 -10.62
CA LEU A 562 -20.29 -3.89 -10.08
C LEU A 562 -21.60 -3.25 -10.57
N PHE A 563 -21.65 -1.93 -10.71
CA PHE A 563 -22.80 -1.26 -11.28
C PHE A 563 -22.99 -1.66 -12.75
N LEU A 564 -21.92 -1.73 -13.54
CA LEU A 564 -21.99 -2.24 -14.91
C LEU A 564 -22.54 -3.65 -14.96
N CYS A 565 -22.15 -4.56 -14.06
CA CYS A 565 -22.76 -5.89 -13.93
C CYS A 565 -24.28 -5.80 -13.78
N LEU A 566 -24.76 -4.95 -12.87
CA LEU A 566 -26.20 -4.79 -12.62
C LEU A 566 -26.94 -4.16 -13.81
N VAL A 567 -26.30 -3.29 -14.59
CA VAL A 567 -26.87 -2.65 -15.79
C VAL A 567 -26.87 -3.56 -17.01
N LEU A 568 -25.93 -4.51 -17.10
CA LEU A 568 -25.93 -5.47 -18.21
C LEU A 568 -27.22 -6.30 -18.26
N ILE A 569 -27.87 -6.53 -17.11
CA ILE A 569 -29.15 -7.23 -17.02
C ILE A 569 -30.27 -6.47 -17.75
N PRO A 570 -30.65 -5.22 -17.42
CA PRO A 570 -31.68 -4.52 -18.18
C PRO A 570 -31.29 -4.29 -19.65
N ILE A 571 -29.99 -4.11 -19.95
CA ILE A 571 -29.52 -4.05 -21.34
C ILE A 571 -29.83 -5.36 -22.10
N ILE A 572 -29.71 -6.53 -21.46
CA ILE A 572 -30.04 -7.80 -22.10
C ILE A 572 -31.52 -7.85 -22.48
N ILE A 573 -32.39 -7.37 -21.59
CA ILE A 573 -33.84 -7.38 -21.78
C ILE A 573 -34.18 -6.48 -22.96
N MET A 574 -33.67 -5.25 -22.96
CA MET A 574 -33.87 -4.31 -24.07
C MET A 574 -33.34 -4.84 -25.40
N MET A 575 -32.11 -5.35 -25.42
CA MET A 575 -31.53 -5.91 -26.64
C MET A 575 -32.34 -7.12 -27.14
N SER A 576 -32.93 -7.91 -26.23
CA SER A 576 -33.74 -9.07 -26.58
C SER A 576 -35.07 -8.69 -27.25
N GLU A 577 -35.65 -7.54 -26.88
CA GLU A 577 -36.86 -6.96 -27.47
C GLU A 577 -36.56 -6.33 -28.84
N GLU A 578 -35.48 -5.56 -28.95
CA GLU A 578 -35.04 -4.99 -30.24
C GLU A 578 -34.70 -6.08 -31.26
N VAL A 579 -34.02 -7.14 -30.82
CA VAL A 579 -33.74 -8.31 -31.66
C VAL A 579 -35.05 -9.01 -32.07
N HIS A 580 -36.06 -9.03 -31.20
CA HIS A 580 -37.39 -9.56 -31.53
C HIS A 580 -38.04 -8.75 -32.64
N GLY A 581 -38.13 -7.43 -32.47
CA GLY A 581 -38.73 -6.52 -33.46
C GLY A 581 -37.98 -6.56 -34.80
N PHE A 582 -36.65 -6.57 -34.77
CA PHE A 582 -35.84 -6.71 -35.98
C PHE A 582 -36.09 -8.04 -36.69
N TYR A 583 -36.24 -9.14 -35.94
CA TYR A 583 -36.56 -10.43 -36.51
C TYR A 583 -37.93 -10.44 -37.19
N GLU A 584 -38.97 -9.86 -36.55
CA GLU A 584 -40.30 -9.73 -37.16
C GLU A 584 -40.28 -8.88 -38.44
N LEU A 585 -39.53 -7.77 -38.42
CA LEU A 585 -39.33 -6.92 -39.59
C LEU A 585 -38.65 -7.69 -40.73
N MET A 586 -37.56 -8.39 -40.44
CA MET A 586 -36.86 -9.22 -41.43
C MET A 586 -37.75 -10.33 -41.99
N ASN A 587 -38.61 -10.91 -41.15
CA ASN A 587 -39.56 -11.95 -41.57
C ASN A 587 -40.60 -11.38 -42.55
N SER A 588 -41.03 -10.14 -42.31
CA SER A 588 -41.97 -9.43 -43.19
C SER A 588 -41.35 -9.00 -44.52
N LEU A 589 -40.07 -8.62 -44.53
CA LEU A 589 -39.41 -8.06 -45.71
C LEU A 589 -38.91 -9.11 -46.71
N PHE A 590 -38.47 -10.27 -46.23
CA PHE A 590 -37.66 -11.16 -47.05
C PHE A 590 -38.35 -12.44 -47.51
N GLU A 591 -39.54 -12.79 -47.03
CA GLU A 591 -40.30 -14.04 -47.32
C GLU A 591 -39.52 -15.37 -47.17
N PHE A 592 -38.21 -15.33 -46.88
CA PHE A 592 -37.37 -16.49 -46.68
C PHE A 592 -37.66 -17.13 -45.32
N PRO A 593 -37.60 -18.47 -45.21
CA PRO A 593 -37.78 -19.16 -43.94
C PRO A 593 -36.63 -18.79 -43.00
N LEU A 594 -36.88 -17.80 -42.13
CA LEU A 594 -35.89 -17.35 -41.17
C LEU A 594 -35.52 -18.49 -40.20
N PRO A 595 -34.25 -18.54 -39.76
CA PRO A 595 -33.83 -19.46 -38.73
C PRO A 595 -34.65 -19.24 -37.46
N ALA A 596 -35.15 -20.32 -36.85
CA ALA A 596 -35.94 -20.24 -35.62
C ALA A 596 -35.28 -19.35 -34.56
N MET A 597 -36.08 -18.49 -33.91
CA MET A 597 -35.66 -17.43 -32.98
C MET A 597 -34.63 -17.84 -31.92
N TRP A 598 -34.71 -19.07 -31.42
CA TRP A 598 -33.76 -19.61 -30.44
C TRP A 598 -32.30 -19.55 -30.94
N ARG A 599 -32.07 -19.56 -32.26
CA ARG A 599 -30.74 -19.50 -32.87
C ARG A 599 -30.05 -18.15 -32.70
N ILE A 600 -30.78 -17.09 -32.37
CA ILE A 600 -30.22 -15.76 -32.04
C ILE A 600 -30.19 -15.57 -30.53
N TYR A 601 -31.26 -15.96 -29.82
CA TYR A 601 -31.32 -15.81 -28.37
C TYR A 601 -30.28 -16.64 -27.62
N VAL A 602 -30.00 -17.89 -28.04
CA VAL A 602 -28.99 -18.72 -27.36
C VAL A 602 -27.59 -18.09 -27.43
N PRO A 603 -27.04 -17.71 -28.61
CA PRO A 603 -25.78 -16.99 -28.68
C PRO A 603 -25.77 -15.69 -27.86
N LEU A 604 -26.86 -14.92 -27.90
CA LEU A 604 -26.97 -13.67 -27.15
C LEU A 604 -26.90 -13.91 -25.64
N SER A 605 -27.75 -14.79 -25.10
CA SER A 605 -27.78 -15.11 -23.68
C SER A 605 -26.45 -15.69 -23.17
N VAL A 606 -25.82 -16.57 -23.94
CA VAL A 606 -24.48 -17.10 -23.60
C VAL A 606 -23.44 -15.99 -23.61
N ALA A 607 -23.45 -15.12 -24.62
CA ALA A 607 -22.50 -14.01 -24.71
C ALA A 607 -22.59 -13.04 -23.53
N PHE A 608 -23.80 -12.70 -23.10
CA PHE A 608 -24.02 -11.90 -21.91
C PHE A 608 -23.61 -12.61 -20.62
N LEU A 609 -23.86 -13.91 -20.48
CA LEU A 609 -23.39 -14.69 -19.33
C LEU A 609 -21.86 -14.63 -19.21
N PHE A 610 -21.14 -14.78 -20.32
CA PHE A 610 -19.67 -14.66 -20.33
C PHE A 610 -19.20 -13.24 -20.06
N ALA A 611 -19.89 -12.22 -20.58
CA ALA A 611 -19.59 -10.82 -20.26
C ALA A 611 -19.80 -10.52 -18.76
N GLU A 612 -20.85 -11.09 -18.15
CA GLU A 612 -21.12 -10.94 -16.72
C GLU A 612 -20.06 -11.63 -15.86
N ILE A 613 -19.66 -12.86 -16.22
CA ILE A 613 -18.56 -13.58 -15.56
C ILE A 613 -17.26 -12.79 -15.69
N ASN A 614 -16.97 -12.18 -16.85
CA ASN A 614 -15.80 -11.33 -17.04
C ASN A 614 -15.83 -10.11 -16.12
N SER A 615 -16.97 -9.41 -16.06
CA SER A 615 -17.16 -8.24 -15.21
C SER A 615 -16.99 -8.57 -13.72
N LEU A 616 -17.62 -9.65 -13.24
CA LEU A 616 -17.45 -10.15 -11.87
C LEU A 616 -16.00 -10.59 -11.60
N GLY A 617 -15.36 -11.21 -12.59
CA GLY A 617 -13.95 -11.57 -12.54
C GLY A 617 -13.06 -10.35 -12.30
N LEU A 618 -13.26 -9.27 -13.08
CA LEU A 618 -12.52 -8.00 -12.94
C LEU A 618 -12.74 -7.39 -11.56
N VAL A 619 -14.00 -7.24 -11.13
CA VAL A 619 -14.40 -6.73 -9.80
C VAL A 619 -13.65 -7.46 -8.68
N SER A 620 -13.59 -8.79 -8.80
CA SER A 620 -13.02 -9.65 -7.77
C SER A 620 -11.49 -9.58 -7.67
N VAL A 621 -10.80 -9.22 -8.76
CA VAL A 621 -9.33 -9.23 -8.87
C VAL A 621 -8.70 -7.89 -8.47
N TYR A 622 -9.40 -6.77 -8.65
CA TYR A 622 -8.86 -5.43 -8.42
C TYR A 622 -8.45 -5.15 -6.97
N ILE A 623 -9.29 -5.50 -6.00
CA ILE A 623 -8.98 -5.29 -4.58
C ILE A 623 -7.75 -6.11 -4.15
N PRO A 624 -7.69 -7.44 -4.39
CA PRO A 624 -6.48 -8.22 -4.15
C PRO A 624 -5.23 -7.64 -4.82
N SER A 625 -5.33 -7.16 -6.05
CA SER A 625 -4.17 -6.59 -6.75
C SER A 625 -3.67 -5.28 -6.15
N THR A 626 -4.60 -4.43 -5.70
CA THR A 626 -4.28 -3.21 -4.93
C THR A 626 -3.56 -3.58 -3.65
N ILE A 627 -4.13 -4.50 -2.84
CA ILE A 627 -3.50 -4.98 -1.60
C ILE A 627 -2.09 -5.51 -1.88
N ARG A 628 -1.95 -6.37 -2.90
CA ARG A 628 -0.67 -6.95 -3.29
C ARG A 628 0.37 -5.88 -3.64
N THR A 629 -0.03 -4.86 -4.39
CA THR A 629 0.88 -3.82 -4.86
C THR A 629 1.29 -2.91 -3.70
N THR A 630 0.39 -2.59 -2.77
CA THR A 630 0.73 -1.85 -1.53
C THR A 630 1.74 -2.63 -0.71
N LEU A 631 1.50 -3.93 -0.53
CA LEU A 631 2.41 -4.82 0.18
C LEU A 631 3.78 -4.91 -0.49
N LYS A 632 3.84 -4.95 -1.83
CA LYS A 632 5.10 -4.94 -2.58
C LYS A 632 5.91 -3.66 -2.34
N PHE A 633 5.27 -2.51 -2.22
CA PHE A 633 5.94 -1.26 -1.85
C PHE A 633 6.48 -1.31 -0.41
N ARG A 634 5.64 -1.69 0.55
CA ARG A 634 6.02 -1.75 1.97
C ARG A 634 7.12 -2.77 2.26
N TYR A 635 7.15 -3.88 1.53
CA TYR A 635 8.17 -4.92 1.69
C TYR A 635 9.41 -4.71 0.83
N GLY A 636 9.49 -3.61 0.08
CA GLY A 636 10.62 -3.28 -0.79
C GLY A 636 10.77 -4.21 -2.00
N SER A 637 9.75 -4.99 -2.37
CA SER A 637 9.76 -5.77 -3.62
C SER A 637 9.69 -4.86 -4.85
N ILE A 638 9.02 -3.72 -4.71
CA ILE A 638 9.17 -2.57 -5.61
C ILE A 638 10.03 -1.58 -4.83
N GLY A 639 11.17 -1.19 -5.41
CA GLY A 639 12.10 -0.29 -4.75
C GLY A 639 11.46 1.07 -4.45
N SER A 640 11.89 1.68 -3.35
CA SER A 640 11.43 3.00 -2.90
C SER A 640 12.57 4.02 -2.99
N LEU A 641 13.40 4.10 -1.95
CA LEU A 641 14.40 5.15 -1.76
C LEU A 641 15.51 5.15 -2.83
N HIS A 642 15.89 3.96 -3.30
CA HIS A 642 16.98 3.77 -4.26
C HIS A 642 16.51 3.52 -5.70
N ASP A 643 15.20 3.58 -5.94
CA ASP A 643 14.61 3.31 -7.26
C ASP A 643 14.22 4.62 -7.96
N ASP A 644 14.89 4.93 -9.06
CA ASP A 644 14.60 6.12 -9.87
C ASP A 644 13.16 6.11 -10.44
N ASP A 645 12.56 4.93 -10.61
CA ASP A 645 11.17 4.82 -11.05
C ASP A 645 10.19 5.24 -9.95
N PHE A 646 10.56 5.08 -8.67
CA PHE A 646 9.77 5.60 -7.55
C PHE A 646 9.65 7.11 -7.62
N GLN A 647 10.75 7.81 -7.95
CA GLN A 647 10.73 9.26 -8.12
C GLN A 647 9.79 9.69 -9.25
N LYS A 648 9.78 8.96 -10.37
CA LYS A 648 8.84 9.23 -11.46
C LYS A 648 7.39 8.98 -11.01
N MET A 649 7.14 7.95 -10.19
CA MET A 649 5.79 7.64 -9.68
C MET A 649 5.24 8.72 -8.74
N ARG A 650 6.10 9.43 -8.01
CA ARG A 650 5.70 10.53 -7.13
C ARG A 650 5.24 11.79 -7.89
N THR A 651 5.63 11.93 -9.15
CA THR A 651 5.28 13.09 -9.99
C THR A 651 4.00 12.86 -10.80
N GLN A 652 3.33 13.94 -11.21
CA GLN A 652 2.11 13.92 -12.04
C GLN A 652 0.94 13.16 -11.38
N MET A 653 0.65 13.47 -10.12
CA MET A 653 -0.48 12.90 -9.37
C MET A 653 -1.84 13.16 -10.04
N GLU A 654 -1.94 14.18 -10.91
CA GLU A 654 -3.13 14.48 -11.71
C GLU A 654 -3.63 13.28 -12.52
N GLN A 655 -2.72 12.41 -12.96
CA GLN A 655 -3.06 11.22 -13.74
C GLN A 655 -3.88 10.20 -12.96
N ALA A 656 -3.78 10.19 -11.63
CA ALA A 656 -4.53 9.26 -10.79
C ALA A 656 -6.05 9.49 -10.87
N SER A 657 -6.49 10.67 -11.30
CA SER A 657 -7.91 10.94 -11.58
C SER A 657 -8.48 10.07 -12.72
N PHE A 658 -7.64 9.59 -13.63
CA PHE A 658 -8.08 8.73 -14.74
C PHE A 658 -8.34 7.28 -14.34
N ILE A 659 -7.94 6.84 -13.15
CA ILE A 659 -8.08 5.43 -12.72
C ILE A 659 -9.54 5.01 -12.65
N PHE A 660 -10.40 5.84 -12.06
CA PHE A 660 -11.83 5.54 -11.98
C PHE A 660 -12.43 5.36 -13.39
N GLY A 661 -12.20 6.33 -14.28
CA GLY A 661 -12.71 6.29 -15.65
C GLY A 661 -12.16 5.11 -16.45
N SER A 662 -10.87 4.81 -16.33
CA SER A 662 -10.25 3.67 -17.03
C SER A 662 -10.72 2.32 -16.49
N MET A 663 -10.92 2.16 -15.18
CA MET A 663 -11.51 0.95 -14.60
C MET A 663 -12.95 0.73 -15.07
N PHE A 664 -13.75 1.80 -15.12
CA PHE A 664 -15.14 1.76 -15.56
C PHE A 664 -15.25 1.46 -17.07
N TRP A 665 -14.67 2.32 -17.91
CA TRP A 665 -14.75 2.18 -19.36
C TRP A 665 -13.98 0.96 -19.87
N GLY A 666 -12.84 0.62 -19.24
CA GLY A 666 -12.10 -0.59 -19.55
C GLY A 666 -12.95 -1.84 -19.33
N CYS A 667 -13.67 -1.92 -18.20
CA CYS A 667 -14.60 -3.02 -17.94
C CYS A 667 -15.75 -3.06 -18.97
N PHE A 668 -16.38 -1.91 -19.25
CA PHE A 668 -17.44 -1.82 -20.26
C PHE A 668 -16.96 -2.29 -21.64
N LEU A 669 -15.85 -1.76 -22.15
CA LEU A 669 -15.28 -2.14 -23.44
C LEU A 669 -14.88 -3.62 -23.47
N SER A 670 -14.28 -4.14 -22.40
CA SER A 670 -13.96 -5.56 -22.28
C SER A 670 -15.22 -6.43 -22.35
N ASN A 671 -16.29 -6.06 -21.66
CA ASN A 671 -17.56 -6.78 -21.70
C ASN A 671 -18.21 -6.74 -23.10
N VAL A 672 -18.21 -5.59 -23.78
CA VAL A 672 -18.69 -5.48 -25.18
C VAL A 672 -17.89 -6.39 -26.10
N LEU A 673 -16.57 -6.46 -25.93
CA LEU A 673 -15.70 -7.31 -26.74
C LEU A 673 -15.92 -8.80 -26.44
N VAL A 674 -16.00 -9.19 -25.16
CA VAL A 674 -16.33 -10.57 -24.75
C VAL A 674 -17.69 -10.99 -25.28
N LEU A 675 -18.68 -10.10 -25.22
CA LEU A 675 -20.01 -10.31 -25.79
C LEU A 675 -19.91 -10.54 -27.30
N PHE A 676 -19.25 -9.65 -28.04
CA PHE A 676 -19.10 -9.78 -29.50
C PHE A 676 -18.40 -11.09 -29.91
N VAL A 677 -17.28 -11.42 -29.26
CA VAL A 677 -16.51 -12.64 -29.56
C VAL A 677 -17.32 -13.89 -29.22
N THR A 678 -17.93 -13.94 -28.03
CA THR A 678 -18.71 -15.11 -27.60
C THR A 678 -19.97 -15.28 -28.46
N PHE A 679 -20.67 -14.19 -28.76
CA PHE A 679 -21.82 -14.18 -29.66
C PHE A 679 -21.44 -14.71 -31.03
N SER A 680 -20.32 -14.24 -31.60
CA SER A 680 -19.82 -14.70 -32.91
C SER A 680 -19.51 -16.19 -32.90
N VAL A 681 -18.80 -16.68 -31.88
CA VAL A 681 -18.43 -18.09 -31.74
C VAL A 681 -19.67 -18.97 -31.62
N VAL A 682 -20.61 -18.64 -30.73
CA VAL A 682 -21.83 -19.45 -30.51
C VAL A 682 -22.76 -19.36 -31.73
N SER A 683 -22.85 -18.21 -32.38
CA SER A 683 -23.67 -18.02 -33.59
C SER A 683 -23.19 -18.88 -34.76
N ILE A 684 -21.88 -19.12 -34.90
CA ILE A 684 -21.33 -20.03 -35.92
C ILE A 684 -21.91 -21.45 -35.77
N PHE A 685 -22.17 -21.91 -34.54
CA PHE A 685 -22.76 -23.21 -34.28
C PHE A 685 -24.29 -23.22 -34.40
N CYS A 686 -24.96 -22.12 -34.06
CA CYS A 686 -26.42 -22.01 -34.14
C CYS A 686 -26.94 -21.76 -35.56
N LEU A 687 -26.13 -21.18 -36.45
CA LEU A 687 -26.51 -20.87 -37.83
C LEU A 687 -26.12 -22.02 -38.78
N PRO A 688 -27.09 -22.74 -39.37
CA PRO A 688 -26.82 -23.91 -40.20
C PRO A 688 -26.03 -23.57 -41.47
N SER A 689 -26.11 -22.34 -41.98
CA SER A 689 -25.34 -21.91 -43.15
C SER A 689 -23.84 -21.79 -42.87
N PHE A 690 -23.45 -21.53 -41.62
CA PHE A 690 -22.05 -21.40 -41.22
C PHE A 690 -21.44 -22.72 -40.77
N LEU A 691 -22.26 -23.63 -40.23
CA LEU A 691 -21.79 -24.91 -39.70
C LEU A 691 -20.95 -25.74 -40.69
N PRO A 692 -21.31 -25.91 -41.99
CA PRO A 692 -20.48 -26.64 -42.95
C PRO A 692 -19.12 -26.00 -43.20
N ASN A 693 -19.09 -24.66 -43.32
CA ASN A 693 -17.84 -23.90 -43.50
C ASN A 693 -16.95 -24.01 -42.26
N PHE A 694 -17.55 -23.95 -41.07
CA PHE A 694 -16.84 -24.12 -39.81
C PHE A 694 -16.33 -25.55 -39.63
N LEU A 695 -17.13 -26.58 -39.93
CA LEU A 695 -16.68 -27.97 -39.89
C LEU A 695 -15.54 -28.23 -40.87
N LYS A 696 -15.53 -27.57 -42.03
CA LYS A 696 -14.40 -27.59 -42.98
C LYS A 696 -13.16 -26.90 -42.42
N LEU A 697 -13.31 -25.82 -41.67
CA LEU A 697 -12.21 -25.17 -40.97
C LEU A 697 -11.67 -26.05 -39.83
N VAL A 698 -12.54 -26.62 -38.99
CA VAL A 698 -12.17 -27.51 -37.90
C VAL A 698 -11.48 -28.77 -38.41
N SER A 699 -11.98 -29.39 -39.49
CA SER A 699 -11.31 -30.54 -40.10
C SER A 699 -9.92 -30.17 -40.64
N SER A 700 -9.74 -28.94 -41.15
CA SER A 700 -8.43 -28.42 -41.55
C SER A 700 -7.50 -28.24 -40.34
N ILE A 701 -8.00 -27.73 -39.21
CA ILE A 701 -7.24 -27.59 -37.95
C ILE A 701 -6.85 -28.96 -37.39
N ILE A 702 -7.77 -29.93 -37.39
CA ILE A 702 -7.49 -31.31 -36.96
C ILE A 702 -6.43 -31.96 -37.86
N GLY A 703 -6.55 -31.82 -39.18
CA GLY A 703 -5.55 -32.30 -40.13
C GLY A 703 -4.17 -31.69 -39.90
N LEU A 704 -4.12 -30.41 -39.57
CA LEU A 704 -2.88 -29.73 -39.20
C LEU A 704 -2.32 -30.22 -37.85
N GLY A 705 -3.17 -30.48 -36.86
CA GLY A 705 -2.80 -31.09 -35.59
C GLY A 705 -2.21 -32.49 -35.75
N ILE A 706 -2.82 -33.34 -36.58
CA ILE A 706 -2.30 -34.67 -36.94
C ILE A 706 -0.93 -34.53 -37.62
N THR A 707 -0.76 -33.56 -38.52
CA THR A 707 0.52 -33.28 -39.18
C THR A 707 1.61 -32.89 -38.18
N ILE A 708 1.29 -32.10 -37.15
CA ILE A 708 2.21 -31.77 -36.05
C ILE A 708 2.55 -33.02 -35.23
N ALA A 709 1.57 -33.88 -34.93
CA ALA A 709 1.80 -35.12 -34.18
C ALA A 709 2.71 -36.10 -34.95
N ILE A 710 2.46 -36.27 -36.27
CA ILE A 710 3.31 -37.09 -37.15
C ILE A 710 4.74 -36.53 -37.17
N LYS A 711 4.91 -35.22 -37.24
CA LYS A 711 6.22 -34.58 -37.14
C LYS A 711 6.91 -34.88 -35.81
N GLN A 712 6.22 -34.77 -34.68
CA GLN A 712 6.79 -35.08 -33.36
C GLN A 712 7.20 -36.55 -33.27
N LEU A 713 6.37 -37.47 -33.79
CA LEU A 713 6.71 -38.88 -33.87
C LEU A 713 7.92 -39.13 -34.78
N PHE A 714 7.97 -38.51 -35.95
CA PHE A 714 9.12 -38.56 -36.86
C PHE A 714 10.39 -38.03 -36.17
N LEU A 715 10.29 -36.90 -35.47
CA LEU A 715 11.39 -36.34 -34.69
C LEU A 715 11.84 -37.28 -33.58
N LEU A 716 10.94 -37.95 -32.87
CA LEU A 716 11.29 -38.94 -31.84
C LEU A 716 12.02 -40.14 -32.44
N LEU A 717 11.54 -40.66 -33.58
CA LEU A 717 12.15 -41.80 -34.29
C LEU A 717 13.51 -41.46 -34.92
N VAL A 718 13.65 -40.26 -35.47
CA VAL A 718 14.89 -39.79 -36.07
C VAL A 718 15.90 -39.40 -34.99
N ARG A 719 15.45 -38.76 -33.90
CA ARG A 719 16.31 -38.39 -32.77
C ARG A 719 16.81 -39.62 -32.03
N SER A 720 15.98 -40.65 -31.82
CA SER A 720 16.42 -41.90 -31.18
C SER A 720 17.45 -42.67 -32.01
N LYS A 721 17.41 -42.53 -33.34
CA LYS A 721 18.26 -43.28 -34.26
C LYS A 721 19.52 -42.53 -34.72
N PHE A 722 19.48 -41.20 -34.81
CA PHE A 722 20.54 -40.40 -35.44
C PHE A 722 21.12 -39.29 -34.56
N SER A 723 20.40 -38.86 -33.50
CA SER A 723 20.99 -37.99 -32.47
C SER A 723 21.48 -38.88 -31.33
N GLY A 724 22.79 -39.13 -31.29
CA GLY A 724 23.43 -39.61 -30.06
C GLY A 724 23.09 -38.66 -28.89
N ALA A 725 23.21 -39.13 -27.65
CA ALA A 725 22.78 -38.42 -26.45
C ALA A 725 23.52 -37.07 -26.15
N THR A 726 24.25 -36.48 -27.10
CA THR A 726 25.10 -35.29 -26.94
C THR A 726 25.17 -34.44 -28.22
N PHE A 727 25.71 -33.22 -28.12
CA PHE A 727 25.81 -32.18 -29.18
C PHE A 727 26.59 -32.58 -30.47
N TYR A 728 27.04 -33.82 -30.63
CA TYR A 728 27.83 -34.28 -31.78
C TYR A 728 27.01 -35.14 -32.75
N ARG A 729 27.15 -34.88 -34.06
CA ARG A 729 26.40 -35.57 -35.12
C ARG A 729 27.11 -36.88 -35.50
N ALA A 730 26.43 -38.02 -35.35
CA ALA A 730 26.96 -39.32 -35.78
C ALA A 730 27.08 -39.44 -37.32
N SER A 731 26.23 -38.74 -38.07
CA SER A 731 26.31 -38.60 -39.52
C SER A 731 25.93 -37.17 -39.94
N PRO A 732 26.90 -36.31 -40.28
CA PRO A 732 26.64 -34.90 -40.58
C PRO A 732 25.80 -34.71 -41.85
N ALA A 733 25.96 -35.57 -42.85
CA ALA A 733 25.21 -35.49 -44.11
C ALA A 733 23.71 -35.79 -43.92
N VAL A 734 23.39 -36.86 -43.17
CA VAL A 734 22.00 -37.23 -42.87
C VAL A 734 21.36 -36.18 -41.96
N ALA A 735 22.09 -35.71 -40.95
CA ALA A 735 21.61 -34.64 -40.07
C ALA A 735 21.31 -33.34 -40.84
N ASN A 736 22.15 -32.96 -41.81
CA ASN A 736 21.89 -31.79 -42.66
C ASN A 736 20.65 -31.98 -43.54
N CYS A 737 20.49 -33.15 -44.17
CA CYS A 737 19.31 -33.45 -44.99
C CYS A 737 18.02 -33.44 -44.17
N VAL A 738 18.04 -34.06 -42.98
CA VAL A 738 16.94 -34.03 -42.03
C VAL A 738 16.64 -32.61 -41.55
N SER A 739 17.66 -31.77 -41.29
CA SER A 739 17.47 -30.36 -40.90
C SER A 739 16.73 -29.59 -41.99
N VAL A 740 17.14 -29.71 -43.25
CA VAL A 740 16.49 -29.03 -44.38
C VAL A 740 15.03 -29.48 -44.56
N LEU A 741 14.77 -30.79 -44.43
CA LEU A 741 13.40 -31.33 -44.46
C LEU A 741 12.55 -30.78 -43.30
N LEU A 742 13.12 -30.69 -42.10
CA LEU A 742 12.43 -30.14 -40.93
C LEU A 742 12.23 -28.63 -41.03
N GLU A 743 13.15 -27.90 -41.64
CA GLU A 743 13.02 -26.46 -41.91
C GLU A 743 11.87 -26.18 -42.88
N ALA A 744 11.77 -26.94 -43.97
CA ALA A 744 10.65 -26.85 -44.91
C ALA A 744 9.31 -27.17 -44.24
N TRP A 745 9.28 -28.20 -43.37
CA TRP A 745 8.08 -28.54 -42.58
C TRP A 745 7.76 -27.46 -41.52
N ASN A 746 8.77 -26.91 -40.86
CA ASN A 746 8.63 -25.83 -39.88
C ASN A 746 8.04 -24.57 -40.50
N LEU A 747 8.40 -24.25 -41.75
CA LEU A 747 7.88 -23.07 -42.44
C LEU A 747 6.35 -23.09 -42.55
N GLY A 748 5.76 -24.23 -42.94
CA GLY A 748 4.30 -24.38 -43.00
C GLY A 748 3.61 -24.33 -41.62
N ILE A 749 4.21 -24.94 -40.59
CA ILE A 749 3.67 -24.93 -39.22
C ILE A 749 3.82 -23.57 -38.55
N SER A 750 4.86 -22.79 -38.90
CA SER A 750 5.13 -21.50 -38.28
C SER A 750 4.02 -20.48 -38.52
N VAL A 751 3.35 -20.53 -39.68
CA VAL A 751 2.16 -19.70 -39.97
C VAL A 751 1.05 -19.96 -38.98
N PHE A 752 0.79 -21.24 -38.65
CA PHE A 752 -0.22 -21.60 -37.66
C PHE A 752 0.17 -21.18 -36.25
N PHE A 753 1.46 -21.31 -35.87
CA PHE A 753 1.95 -20.81 -34.58
C PHE A 753 1.80 -19.29 -34.45
N VAL A 754 2.12 -18.54 -35.51
CA VAL A 754 1.92 -17.09 -35.58
C VAL A 754 0.44 -16.75 -35.47
N PHE A 755 -0.45 -17.51 -36.13
CA PHE A 755 -1.89 -17.33 -36.02
C PHE A 755 -2.42 -17.59 -34.60
N ILE A 756 -2.04 -18.70 -33.96
CA ILE A 756 -2.38 -18.96 -32.54
C ILE A 756 -1.88 -17.82 -31.67
N ARG A 757 -0.61 -17.40 -31.85
CA ARG A 757 -0.04 -16.29 -31.08
C ARG A 757 -0.83 -15.00 -31.28
N MET A 758 -1.26 -14.69 -32.51
CA MET A 758 -2.10 -13.53 -32.80
C MET A 758 -3.44 -13.62 -32.07
N VAL A 759 -4.12 -14.77 -32.13
CA VAL A 759 -5.39 -14.99 -31.42
C VAL A 759 -5.21 -14.88 -29.91
N THR A 760 -4.18 -15.50 -29.34
CA THR A 760 -3.86 -15.40 -27.92
C THR A 760 -3.57 -13.95 -27.52
N LEU A 761 -2.78 -13.21 -28.30
CA LEU A 761 -2.52 -11.80 -28.04
C LEU A 761 -3.80 -10.96 -28.07
N VAL A 762 -4.70 -11.23 -29.01
CA VAL A 762 -6.00 -10.55 -29.12
C VAL A 762 -6.92 -10.88 -27.94
N ILE A 763 -7.01 -12.15 -27.53
CA ILE A 763 -7.81 -12.58 -26.37
C ILE A 763 -7.23 -11.99 -25.07
N THR A 764 -5.93 -12.13 -24.85
CA THR A 764 -5.23 -11.51 -23.72
C THR A 764 -5.46 -10.01 -23.75
N ALA A 765 -5.42 -9.38 -24.94
CA ALA A 765 -5.70 -7.97 -25.05
C ALA A 765 -7.09 -7.60 -24.54
N PHE A 766 -8.11 -8.37 -24.90
CA PHE A 766 -9.49 -8.11 -24.52
C PHE A 766 -9.79 -8.36 -23.05
N ILE A 767 -9.17 -9.38 -22.45
CA ILE A 767 -9.33 -9.68 -21.02
C ILE A 767 -8.57 -8.65 -20.18
N TYR A 768 -7.37 -8.25 -20.62
CA TYR A 768 -6.50 -7.34 -19.87
C TYR A 768 -6.71 -5.86 -20.19
N VAL A 769 -7.45 -5.47 -21.24
CA VAL A 769 -7.74 -4.05 -21.51
C VAL A 769 -8.45 -3.40 -20.33
N ALA A 770 -9.25 -4.18 -19.61
CA ALA A 770 -9.96 -3.74 -18.43
C ALA A 770 -9.12 -3.76 -17.16
N ARG A 771 -7.85 -4.19 -17.19
CA ARG A 771 -6.94 -4.28 -16.03
C ARG A 771 -5.91 -3.16 -16.06
N VAL A 772 -6.12 -2.14 -15.24
CA VAL A 772 -5.20 -1.01 -15.10
C VAL A 772 -4.02 -1.32 -14.17
N ASP A 773 -4.08 -2.43 -13.43
CA ASP A 773 -3.15 -2.76 -12.36
C ASP A 773 -1.94 -3.59 -12.82
N ILE A 774 -2.06 -4.28 -13.95
CA ILE A 774 -1.00 -5.12 -14.54
C ILE A 774 -0.67 -4.59 -15.93
N PRO A 775 0.62 -4.40 -16.27
CA PRO A 775 0.99 -4.00 -17.62
C PRO A 775 0.53 -5.05 -18.62
N PHE A 776 -0.06 -4.58 -19.70
CA PHE A 776 -0.46 -5.42 -20.82
C PHE A 776 0.64 -6.38 -21.31
N LEU A 777 1.90 -5.93 -21.27
CA LEU A 777 3.10 -6.71 -21.65
C LEU A 777 3.97 -7.15 -20.46
N SER A 778 3.37 -7.34 -19.28
CA SER A 778 4.11 -7.87 -18.14
C SER A 778 4.29 -9.38 -18.25
N ASP A 779 5.37 -9.90 -17.67
CA ASP A 779 5.60 -11.34 -17.57
C ASP A 779 4.44 -12.06 -16.83
N SER A 780 3.64 -11.32 -16.06
CA SER A 780 2.42 -11.83 -15.42
C SER A 780 1.24 -12.00 -16.39
N ALA A 781 1.18 -11.25 -17.50
CA ALA A 781 0.18 -11.46 -18.55
C ALA A 781 0.42 -12.78 -19.30
N ASP A 782 1.68 -13.23 -19.39
CA ASP A 782 2.05 -14.51 -19.98
C ASP A 782 1.54 -15.72 -19.16
N GLU A 783 1.32 -15.57 -17.85
CA GLU A 783 0.88 -16.66 -16.96
C GLU A 783 -0.59 -17.09 -17.20
N VAL A 784 -1.46 -16.18 -17.65
CA VAL A 784 -2.90 -16.48 -17.87
C VAL A 784 -3.15 -17.32 -19.11
N GLY A 785 -2.13 -17.51 -19.95
CA GLY A 785 -2.15 -18.54 -20.99
C GLY A 785 -2.50 -19.92 -20.46
N GLY A 786 -2.15 -20.26 -19.19
CA GLY A 786 -2.40 -21.55 -18.51
C GLY A 786 -1.69 -22.74 -19.17
N VAL A 787 -1.78 -22.78 -20.50
CA VAL A 787 -0.77 -23.25 -21.43
C VAL A 787 0.41 -22.29 -21.40
N SER A 788 1.17 -22.32 -20.32
CA SER A 788 2.61 -22.19 -20.51
C SER A 788 2.98 -23.36 -21.41
N VAL A 789 3.00 -23.14 -22.73
CA VAL A 789 3.78 -23.97 -23.68
C VAL A 789 5.25 -23.69 -23.38
N THR A 790 5.66 -23.76 -22.11
CA THR A 790 6.95 -24.29 -21.82
C THR A 790 6.82 -25.74 -22.29
N VAL A 791 7.22 -25.99 -23.54
CA VAL A 791 7.74 -27.29 -23.89
C VAL A 791 8.95 -27.47 -22.97
N ARG A 792 8.71 -27.86 -21.72
CA ARG A 792 9.70 -28.57 -20.90
C ARG A 792 9.86 -29.88 -21.63
N LEU A 793 10.67 -29.83 -22.69
CA LEU A 793 11.35 -30.99 -23.19
C LEU A 793 12.22 -31.42 -22.00
N CYS A 794 11.65 -32.23 -21.12
CA CYS A 794 12.39 -32.93 -20.07
C CYS A 794 13.37 -33.85 -20.79
N VAL A 795 14.50 -33.28 -21.21
CA VAL A 795 15.71 -34.06 -21.46
C VAL A 795 16.15 -34.49 -20.07
N LEU A 796 15.92 -35.77 -19.78
CA LEU A 796 16.46 -36.49 -18.65
C LEU A 796 17.99 -36.44 -18.71
N THR A 797 18.60 -35.37 -18.21
CA THR A 797 20.02 -35.34 -17.84
C THR A 797 20.20 -34.50 -16.59
N PRO A 798 20.74 -35.05 -15.49
CA PRO A 798 21.07 -34.27 -14.30
C PRO A 798 22.36 -33.51 -14.57
N CYS A 799 22.26 -32.26 -15.03
CA CYS A 799 23.38 -31.33 -14.98
C CYS A 799 23.02 -30.23 -13.99
N LYS A 800 23.79 -30.18 -12.89
CA LYS A 800 23.80 -29.05 -11.94
C LYS A 800 24.07 -27.77 -12.74
N PRO A 801 23.29 -26.70 -12.56
CA PRO A 801 23.65 -25.41 -13.13
C PRO A 801 24.86 -24.86 -12.34
N VAL A 802 25.96 -24.64 -13.06
CA VAL A 802 27.05 -23.77 -12.61
C VAL A 802 26.63 -22.36 -12.99
N THR A 803 26.02 -21.64 -12.06
CA THR A 803 25.58 -20.25 -12.21
C THR A 803 26.27 -19.40 -11.16
N ASP A 804 27.54 -19.01 -11.36
CA ASP A 804 28.22 -18.06 -10.45
C ASP A 804 29.31 -17.20 -11.10
N ILE A 805 29.52 -17.18 -12.43
CA ILE A 805 30.67 -16.44 -13.01
C ILE A 805 30.34 -15.57 -14.25
N TYR A 806 29.13 -15.00 -14.33
CA TYR A 806 28.91 -13.88 -15.26
C TYR A 806 28.13 -12.78 -14.57
N ALA A 807 28.84 -11.76 -14.11
CA ALA A 807 28.25 -10.48 -13.79
C ALA A 807 27.60 -9.93 -15.09
N PRO A 808 26.28 -9.69 -15.11
CA PRO A 808 25.63 -9.19 -16.30
C PRO A 808 26.13 -7.77 -16.57
N ILE A 809 26.76 -7.58 -17.73
CA ILE A 809 26.97 -6.26 -18.32
C ILE A 809 25.56 -5.69 -18.55
N ALA A 810 25.11 -4.84 -17.63
CA ALA A 810 23.80 -4.20 -17.66
C ALA A 810 23.77 -3.14 -18.77
N THR A 811 23.69 -3.59 -20.03
CA THR A 811 23.28 -2.71 -21.12
C THR A 811 21.85 -2.27 -20.82
N SER A 812 21.69 -1.03 -20.36
CA SER A 812 20.42 -0.35 -20.10
C SER A 812 19.63 -0.23 -21.41
N THR A 813 19.06 -1.34 -21.86
CA THR A 813 18.04 -1.34 -22.89
C THR A 813 16.80 -0.76 -22.24
N ARG A 814 16.51 0.52 -22.54
CA ARG A 814 15.26 1.16 -22.08
C ARG A 814 14.09 0.30 -22.54
N LYS A 815 13.52 -0.48 -21.62
CA LYS A 815 12.33 -1.29 -21.87
C LYS A 815 11.23 -0.32 -22.32
N MET A 816 10.80 -0.43 -23.57
CA MET A 816 9.74 0.41 -24.11
C MET A 816 8.44 0.09 -23.35
N ILE A 817 8.00 1.01 -22.50
CA ILE A 817 6.75 0.88 -21.75
C ILE A 817 5.61 1.29 -22.68
N ILE A 818 4.96 0.31 -23.31
CA ILE A 818 3.80 0.54 -24.20
C ILE A 818 2.56 0.94 -23.37
N ASP A 819 2.43 0.41 -22.16
CA ASP A 819 1.28 0.62 -21.28
C ASP A 819 1.67 1.39 -20.01
N LYS A 820 1.09 2.60 -19.85
CA LYS A 820 1.34 3.49 -18.72
C LYS A 820 0.32 3.33 -17.59
N TRP A 821 -0.78 2.60 -17.79
CA TRP A 821 -1.85 2.50 -16.78
C TRP A 821 -1.41 1.88 -15.44
N PRO A 822 -0.59 0.82 -15.41
CA PRO A 822 -0.09 0.26 -14.14
C PRO A 822 0.77 1.24 -13.38
N PHE A 823 1.48 2.10 -14.10
CA PHE A 823 2.26 3.16 -13.49
C PHE A 823 1.34 4.20 -12.85
N VAL A 824 0.33 4.67 -13.58
CA VAL A 824 -0.72 5.58 -13.07
C VAL A 824 -1.43 4.98 -11.84
N PHE A 825 -1.78 3.69 -11.91
CA PHE A 825 -2.39 2.95 -10.81
C PHE A 825 -1.51 2.94 -9.56
N ARG A 826 -0.21 2.65 -9.72
CA ARG A 826 0.75 2.74 -8.61
C ARG A 826 0.88 4.15 -8.04
N LYS A 827 0.79 5.20 -8.87
CA LYS A 827 0.83 6.59 -8.37
C LYS A 827 -0.30 6.88 -7.40
N ASP A 828 -1.52 6.44 -7.70
CA ASP A 828 -2.66 6.62 -6.81
C ASP A 828 -2.46 5.93 -5.47
N MET A 829 -1.89 4.73 -5.51
CA MET A 829 -1.56 3.99 -4.29
C MET A 829 -0.49 4.71 -3.46
N LEU A 830 0.56 5.25 -4.09
CA LEU A 830 1.58 6.03 -3.40
C LEU A 830 1.01 7.33 -2.83
N GLN A 831 0.17 8.03 -3.60
CA GLN A 831 -0.51 9.24 -3.13
C GLN A 831 -1.38 8.92 -1.91
N HIS A 832 -2.12 7.81 -1.96
CA HIS A 832 -2.96 7.36 -0.88
C HIS A 832 -2.13 7.00 0.37
N GLU A 833 -1.07 6.20 0.20
CA GLU A 833 -0.18 5.78 1.29
C GLU A 833 0.55 6.97 1.91
N ALA A 834 1.00 7.96 1.12
CA ALA A 834 1.60 9.18 1.63
C ALA A 834 0.70 9.95 2.62
N HIS A 835 -0.63 9.80 2.49
CA HIS A 835 -1.60 10.43 3.39
C HIS A 835 -2.15 9.49 4.46
N ARG A 836 -2.16 8.18 4.23
CA ARG A 836 -2.88 7.20 5.07
C ARG A 836 -2.01 6.06 5.57
N HIS A 837 -0.68 6.18 5.53
CA HIS A 837 0.20 5.19 6.14
C HIS A 837 0.11 5.22 7.69
N PRO A 838 0.01 4.06 8.38
CA PRO A 838 -0.12 4.02 9.83
C PRO A 838 1.03 4.73 10.58
N TYR A 839 2.26 4.54 10.10
CA TYR A 839 3.43 5.18 10.66
C TYR A 839 3.47 6.69 10.40
N LEU A 840 3.10 7.17 9.20
CA LEU A 840 3.02 8.60 8.90
C LEU A 840 1.98 9.31 9.76
N GLU A 841 0.82 8.68 10.00
CA GLU A 841 -0.20 9.22 10.90
C GLU A 841 0.34 9.39 12.33
N ARG A 842 1.08 8.39 12.84
CA ARG A 842 1.69 8.45 14.16
C ARG A 842 2.76 9.55 14.25
N ILE A 843 3.59 9.68 13.22
CA ILE A 843 4.62 10.74 13.09
C ILE A 843 3.96 12.12 13.07
N GLY A 844 2.91 12.31 12.27
CA GLY A 844 2.17 13.58 12.19
C GLY A 844 1.55 14.00 13.53
N VAL A 845 1.02 13.06 14.31
CA VAL A 845 0.56 13.35 15.68
C VAL A 845 1.73 13.79 16.57
N MET A 846 2.92 13.17 16.46
CA MET A 846 4.08 13.61 17.23
C MET A 846 4.51 15.03 16.87
N TYR A 847 4.49 15.41 15.58
CA TYR A 847 4.76 16.77 15.14
C TYR A 847 3.77 17.78 15.71
N MET A 848 2.47 17.49 15.66
CA MET A 848 1.44 18.36 16.23
C MET A 848 1.58 18.52 17.74
N MET A 849 1.88 17.44 18.47
CA MET A 849 2.12 17.49 19.91
C MET A 849 3.37 18.32 20.22
N LYS A 850 4.43 18.20 19.42
CA LYS A 850 5.64 19.01 19.58
C LYS A 850 5.38 20.49 19.34
N LEU A 851 4.64 20.85 18.29
CA LEU A 851 4.25 22.25 18.04
C LEU A 851 3.38 22.82 19.16
N ARG A 852 2.43 22.03 19.68
CA ARG A 852 1.50 22.47 20.74
C ARG A 852 2.19 22.68 22.08
N TYR A 853 3.15 21.82 22.44
CA TYR A 853 3.75 21.80 23.77
C TYR A 853 5.19 22.35 23.82
N GLY A 854 5.81 22.59 22.65
CA GLY A 854 7.19 23.07 22.52
C GLY A 854 8.18 22.12 23.21
N ASP A 855 9.07 22.68 24.01
CA ASP A 855 10.12 21.93 24.70
C ASP A 855 9.61 21.01 25.82
N ARG A 856 8.36 21.18 26.25
CA ARG A 856 7.73 20.30 27.25
C ARG A 856 7.43 18.90 26.71
N PHE A 857 7.35 18.74 25.39
CA PHE A 857 7.09 17.45 24.74
C PHE A 857 8.32 17.02 23.95
N GLY A 858 8.97 15.93 24.36
CA GLY A 858 10.20 15.45 23.72
C GLY A 858 11.36 16.44 23.89
N SER A 859 11.94 16.49 25.09
CA SER A 859 13.19 17.21 25.32
C SER A 859 14.33 16.55 24.56
N GLU A 860 15.36 17.34 24.27
CA GLU A 860 16.60 16.87 23.63
C GLU A 860 17.21 15.67 24.36
N ALA A 861 17.38 15.75 25.69
CA ALA A 861 17.88 14.63 26.48
C ALA A 861 16.96 13.38 26.39
N GLY A 862 15.64 13.56 26.36
CA GLY A 862 14.70 12.46 26.14
C GLY A 862 14.81 11.86 24.74
N THR A 863 15.13 12.67 23.74
CA THR A 863 15.44 12.23 22.38
C THR A 863 16.72 11.44 22.31
N SER A 864 17.82 11.92 22.88
CA SER A 864 19.10 11.22 22.90
C SER A 864 19.00 9.85 23.56
N TRP A 865 18.19 9.72 24.62
CA TRP A 865 17.86 8.41 25.21
C TRP A 865 17.10 7.48 24.27
N ARG A 866 16.17 8.01 23.47
CA ARG A 866 15.39 7.22 22.50
C ARG A 866 16.24 6.79 21.32
N LEU A 867 17.10 7.67 20.82
CA LEU A 867 18.08 7.34 19.78
C LEU A 867 19.01 6.25 20.26
N LEU A 868 19.54 6.37 21.47
CA LEU A 868 20.36 5.33 22.06
C LEU A 868 19.62 3.98 22.15
N PHE A 869 18.32 4.02 22.51
CA PHE A 869 17.47 2.83 22.55
C PHE A 869 17.26 2.22 21.15
N VAL A 870 17.11 3.06 20.13
CA VAL A 870 16.99 2.62 18.73
C VAL A 870 18.29 2.01 18.25
N TYR A 871 19.43 2.66 18.47
CA TYR A 871 20.74 2.13 18.10
C TYR A 871 21.02 0.78 18.77
N ALA A 872 20.63 0.64 20.03
CA ALA A 872 20.74 -0.61 20.76
C ALA A 872 19.78 -1.70 20.25
N LEU A 873 18.57 -1.37 19.82
CA LEU A 873 17.63 -2.40 19.34
C LEU A 873 17.83 -2.73 17.85
N PHE A 874 18.19 -1.75 17.02
CA PHE A 874 18.04 -1.80 15.57
C PHE A 874 19.38 -1.70 14.85
N HIS A 875 20.25 -2.66 15.13
CA HIS A 875 21.62 -2.76 14.63
C HIS A 875 21.77 -2.60 13.10
N GLY A 876 20.83 -3.15 12.33
CA GLY A 876 20.86 -3.10 10.87
C GLY A 876 20.76 -1.68 10.28
N PHE A 877 20.17 -0.72 11.01
CA PHE A 877 20.05 0.67 10.54
C PHE A 877 21.38 1.42 10.57
N ALA A 878 22.31 1.04 11.47
CA ALA A 878 23.64 1.62 11.50
C ALA A 878 24.55 1.07 10.39
N SER A 879 24.37 -0.20 10.01
CA SER A 879 25.24 -0.86 9.03
C SER A 879 24.98 -0.51 7.58
N THR A 880 23.81 0.05 7.24
CA THR A 880 23.44 0.32 5.84
C THR A 880 24.22 1.46 5.21
N GLY A 881 25.20 2.07 5.90
CA GLY A 881 26.06 3.13 5.37
C GLY A 881 25.30 4.41 5.02
N VAL A 882 24.03 4.47 5.41
CA VAL A 882 23.15 5.64 5.28
C VAL A 882 23.52 6.71 6.32
N ILE A 883 24.11 6.28 7.44
CA ILE A 883 24.67 7.16 8.45
C ILE A 883 26.08 7.57 7.99
N ARG A 884 26.12 8.74 7.34
CA ARG A 884 27.31 9.55 6.98
C ARG A 884 28.16 9.06 5.80
N GLY A 885 28.41 10.00 4.88
CA GLY A 885 29.36 9.86 3.77
C GLY A 885 30.78 9.69 4.28
N GLU A 886 31.15 8.44 4.58
CA GLU A 886 32.39 8.07 5.25
C GLU A 886 33.52 7.68 4.27
N ASP A 887 33.34 7.89 2.97
CA ASP A 887 34.36 7.57 1.96
C ASP A 887 35.66 8.41 2.12
N ASP A 888 35.64 9.52 2.87
CA ASP A 888 36.82 10.38 3.07
C ASP A 888 37.53 10.22 4.43
N LEU A 889 36.98 9.51 5.42
CA LEU A 889 37.51 9.50 6.81
C LEU A 889 38.03 8.15 7.33
N ILE A 890 37.70 7.05 6.66
CA ILE A 890 38.11 5.69 7.08
C ILE A 890 39.64 5.41 6.94
N PRO A 891 40.40 6.01 6.00
CA PRO A 891 41.85 5.79 5.95
C PRO A 891 42.58 6.37 7.18
N GLU A 892 42.09 7.48 7.74
CA GLU A 892 42.80 8.21 8.79
C GLU A 892 42.61 7.59 10.17
N MET A 893 41.40 7.08 10.50
CA MET A 893 41.14 6.42 11.79
C MET A 893 41.77 5.02 11.91
N LYS A 894 41.95 4.28 10.80
CA LYS A 894 42.74 3.03 10.81
C LYS A 894 44.24 3.31 11.06
N SER A 895 44.73 4.50 10.71
CA SER A 895 46.11 4.92 11.01
C SER A 895 46.29 5.38 12.46
N THR A 896 45.31 6.06 13.05
CA THR A 896 45.37 6.56 14.43
C THR A 896 45.12 5.46 15.47
N ALA A 897 44.26 4.48 15.19
CA ALA A 897 44.03 3.33 16.08
C ALA A 897 45.22 2.33 16.11
N LYS A 898 46.01 2.23 15.03
CA LYS A 898 47.29 1.50 15.03
C LYS A 898 48.43 2.29 15.69
N SER A 899 48.40 3.62 15.64
CA SER A 899 49.42 4.50 16.23
C SER A 899 49.37 4.51 17.78
N SER A 900 48.18 4.47 18.39
CA SER A 900 48.05 4.66 19.84
C SER A 900 48.43 3.44 20.70
N TYR A 901 48.57 2.25 20.10
CA TYR A 901 49.03 1.04 20.81
C TYR A 901 50.55 0.76 20.67
N SER A 902 51.27 1.49 19.81
CA SER A 902 52.71 1.25 19.58
C SER A 902 53.62 2.19 20.40
N VAL A 903 53.18 3.41 20.71
CA VAL A 903 54.06 4.43 21.31
C VAL A 903 54.33 4.19 22.80
N LYS A 904 53.37 3.64 23.57
CA LYS A 904 53.59 3.32 25.00
C LYS A 904 54.45 2.09 25.24
N HIS A 905 54.63 1.22 24.24
CA HIS A 905 55.50 0.03 24.34
C HIS A 905 56.93 0.30 23.86
N LEU A 906 57.14 1.29 22.98
CA LEU A 906 58.46 1.73 22.50
C LEU A 906 59.21 2.60 23.51
N SER A 907 58.52 3.40 24.33
CA SER A 907 59.14 4.15 25.43
C SER A 907 59.67 3.26 26.59
N ARG A 908 59.32 1.97 26.61
CA ARG A 908 59.88 0.97 27.54
C ARG A 908 61.00 0.13 26.96
N LEU A 909 61.22 0.17 25.64
CA LEU A 909 62.33 -0.53 24.99
C LEU A 909 63.57 0.37 24.79
N SER A 910 63.40 1.70 24.86
CA SER A 910 64.52 2.66 24.81
C SER A 910 65.44 2.64 26.05
N SER A 911 65.17 1.82 27.07
CA SER A 911 66.03 1.70 28.26
C SER A 911 67.01 0.52 28.22
N ASN A 912 66.94 -0.35 27.21
CA ASN A 912 67.90 -1.45 27.05
C ASN A 912 68.53 -1.35 25.66
N GLY A 913 69.81 -0.98 25.64
CA GLY A 913 70.55 -0.70 24.42
C GLY A 913 70.66 -1.91 23.49
N GLU A 914 69.93 -1.85 22.37
CA GLU A 914 70.24 -2.51 21.11
C GLU A 914 69.87 -1.50 20.01
N ASN A 915 70.91 -0.91 19.39
CA ASN A 915 70.80 0.30 18.58
C ASN A 915 70.73 0.02 17.07
N ASP A 916 70.83 -1.24 16.64
CA ASP A 916 70.91 -1.59 15.21
C ASP A 916 69.53 -1.73 14.54
N ASP A 917 68.50 -2.18 15.26
CA ASP A 917 67.16 -2.41 14.65
C ASP A 917 66.35 -1.12 14.42
N VAL A 918 66.71 -0.02 15.09
CA VAL A 918 66.02 1.26 14.97
C VAL A 918 66.42 2.01 13.70
N GLU A 919 67.66 1.88 13.25
CA GLU A 919 68.12 2.51 12.00
C GLU A 919 67.56 1.80 10.77
N THR A 920 67.43 0.48 10.79
CA THR A 920 66.78 -0.31 9.72
C THR A 920 65.31 0.08 9.56
N LEU A 921 64.59 0.26 10.68
CA LEU A 921 63.19 0.71 10.67
C LEU A 921 63.03 2.14 10.15
N LYS A 922 63.98 3.05 10.42
CA LYS A 922 63.94 4.42 9.87
C LYS A 922 64.14 4.43 8.36
N GLU A 923 65.07 3.62 7.85
CA GLU A 923 65.29 3.49 6.40
C GLU A 923 64.07 2.88 5.69
N GLU A 924 63.41 1.89 6.31
CA GLU A 924 62.21 1.28 5.74
C GLU A 924 61.00 2.23 5.73
N ILE A 925 60.82 3.03 6.77
CA ILE A 925 59.81 4.11 6.80
C ILE A 925 60.09 5.16 5.72
N LYS A 926 61.36 5.52 5.51
CA LYS A 926 61.77 6.51 4.49
C LYS A 926 61.52 5.98 3.08
N ARG A 927 61.76 4.70 2.84
CA ARG A 927 61.44 4.01 1.58
C ARG A 927 59.93 3.99 1.31
N LEU A 928 59.12 3.56 2.29
CA LEU A 928 57.67 3.51 2.15
C LEU A 928 57.06 4.89 1.88
N LYS A 929 57.60 5.94 2.52
CA LYS A 929 57.16 7.31 2.26
C LYS A 929 57.41 7.74 0.81
N SER A 930 58.55 7.35 0.24
CA SER A 930 58.85 7.65 -1.17
C SER A 930 57.95 6.89 -2.17
N GLU A 931 57.53 5.67 -1.85
CA GLU A 931 56.58 4.90 -2.69
C GLU A 931 55.17 5.51 -2.65
N VAL A 932 54.74 6.01 -1.48
CA VAL A 932 53.46 6.72 -1.34
C VAL A 932 53.47 8.04 -2.11
N ASP A 933 54.54 8.83 -2.02
CA ASP A 933 54.66 10.09 -2.75
C ASP A 933 54.65 9.85 -4.28
N HIS A 934 55.30 8.78 -4.75
CA HIS A 934 55.26 8.38 -6.16
C HIS A 934 53.85 7.96 -6.62
N LEU A 935 53.14 7.14 -5.84
CA LEU A 935 51.77 6.73 -6.17
C LEU A 935 50.80 7.93 -6.19
N THR A 936 50.99 8.89 -5.28
CA THR A 936 50.19 10.11 -5.21
C THR A 936 50.42 10.99 -6.45
N SER A 937 51.66 11.06 -6.94
CA SER A 937 51.99 11.73 -8.21
C SER A 937 51.33 11.05 -9.41
N CYS A 938 51.37 9.72 -9.51
CA CYS A 938 50.72 8.99 -10.60
C CYS A 938 49.20 9.17 -10.59
N LEU A 939 48.58 9.26 -9.40
CA LEU A 939 47.14 9.46 -9.25
C LEU A 939 46.72 10.88 -9.65
N ALA A 940 47.60 11.88 -9.46
CA ALA A 940 47.39 13.24 -9.93
C ALA A 940 47.47 13.32 -11.47
N GLU A 941 48.41 12.62 -12.11
CA GLU A 941 48.52 12.55 -13.57
C GLU A 941 47.32 11.82 -14.22
N ALA A 942 46.86 10.72 -13.62
CA ALA A 942 45.68 9.99 -14.11
C ALA A 942 44.38 10.81 -14.05
N LYS A 943 44.31 11.83 -13.18
CA LYS A 943 43.16 12.72 -13.04
C LYS A 943 43.14 13.85 -14.08
N THR A 944 44.28 14.15 -14.71
CA THR A 944 44.41 15.15 -15.78
C THR A 944 44.12 14.61 -17.17
N GLU A 945 44.21 13.30 -17.40
CA GLU A 945 43.83 12.66 -18.66
C GLU A 945 42.34 12.30 -18.66
N GLY A 946 41.50 13.32 -18.79
CA GLY A 946 40.05 13.14 -18.90
C GLY A 946 39.67 12.38 -20.18
N ASN A 947 39.37 11.10 -20.05
CA ASN A 947 38.56 10.33 -21.00
C ASN A 947 37.61 9.42 -20.21
N PHE A 948 36.33 9.80 -20.24
CA PHE A 948 35.20 9.06 -19.67
C PHE A 948 34.57 8.15 -20.73
#